data_AF-A0AAU4S8N5-F1
#
_entry.id   AF-A0AAU4S8N5-F1
#
_cell.length_a   1.000
_cell.length_b   1.000
_cell.length_c   1.000
_cell.angle_alpha   90.00
_cell.angle_beta   90.00
_cell.angle_gamma   90.00
#
_symmetry.space_group_name_H-M   'P 1'
#
loop_
_entity.id
_entity.type
_entity.pdbx_description
1 polymer ?
#
loop_
_entity_poly.entity_id
_entity_poly.type
_entity_poly.pdbx_seq_one_letter_code
_entity_poly.pdbx_strand_id
1 'polypeptide(L)'
;MFSPRRLRPVLALLAAGAVLSVPLPAAHAVVGTPAPDGTHAFTAHLDIGGTRSCSAALVDPEWLVTAASCFADDPQSGTAPAAGKPKLKTVATIGRTTLSGTGGHVAEVTQIVPRAGRDLVFARLASPATAVTPVKLAATAPAAGDALTVLGYGRTKTEWVPGKLHQANYTLDAVADGTLAMTGKSADDSVCKGDTGGPVLRATSGGSYELVAVNSRSWQGGCHGTTETRTGAIAARTDGKPGGASLTAGQTLASGDSLLSKSAKVTMGTDGNLTVASNAGKTLWSSGTSGNAGATATLSAAGNLSVKSAAGASLWESKTSAANGTLLLQDRGNLVVRTASGDTIWSSNTVVRNDLSGDGRSDFAVWYDNADGRDGIHRFTTAADGTFQTPGNGYMSTADTWNAANAKTVTGDYNGDGLADVAGVYGYSDGALAIWTWLAKADGTYATPFRTANVSGWTFTRLSFFSGDFDGDGRDDIGAWYDYAAGHDRLFTFRSAENGGFTAPTSSLTIEAGNWTADLAKLATGDYNGDGRDDLAAFYTYDSGVARIWSFLANADGGFNSGVKNWEAPSWGVRDRTTVYSGDFDGDGRDDLVAWYDYSDGSDGVHTWLADTGGLLSTHKASTRVAAGNLTRASMKIAAGDYNGDGRDDLGFLYGRGDGSVRMWTMPSLAGGTFGAYTGGWSGTTWTFARAGVIERYPS
;
A
#
# COMPACT_ATOMS: atom_id res chain seq x y z
N MET A 1 -5.83 -95.63 -21.75
CA MET A 1 -6.12 -96.05 -23.14
C MET A 1 -5.21 -95.26 -24.08
N PHE A 2 -4.35 -95.98 -24.79
CA PHE A 2 -3.58 -95.68 -26.00
C PHE A 2 -2.81 -94.34 -26.19
N SER A 3 -1.48 -94.52 -26.23
CA SER A 3 -0.37 -93.73 -26.84
C SER A 3 -0.54 -93.54 -28.37
N PRO A 4 0.44 -93.06 -29.18
CA PRO A 4 1.47 -91.98 -29.06
C PRO A 4 1.54 -91.10 -30.35
N ARG A 5 2.44 -90.09 -30.42
CA ARG A 5 3.32 -89.90 -31.60
C ARG A 5 4.60 -89.13 -31.28
N ARG A 6 5.69 -89.65 -31.85
CA ARG A 6 7.12 -89.32 -31.69
C ARG A 6 7.51 -88.09 -32.51
N LEU A 7 8.63 -87.44 -32.15
CA LEU A 7 9.64 -86.93 -33.10
C LEU A 7 11.02 -86.89 -32.44
N ARG A 8 12.03 -87.24 -33.25
CA ARG A 8 13.47 -87.42 -32.94
C ARG A 8 14.27 -86.15 -33.31
N PRO A 9 15.53 -86.02 -32.88
CA PRO A 9 16.27 -84.76 -32.81
C PRO A 9 16.98 -84.39 -34.12
N VAL A 10 17.31 -83.10 -34.29
CA VAL A 10 18.31 -82.63 -35.26
C VAL A 10 19.29 -81.70 -34.55
N LEU A 11 20.56 -82.03 -34.72
CA LEU A 11 21.76 -81.36 -34.26
C LEU A 11 22.07 -80.19 -35.22
N ALA A 12 22.43 -79.00 -34.72
CA ALA A 12 23.13 -78.00 -35.55
C ALA A 12 24.05 -77.09 -34.72
N LEU A 13 25.25 -76.97 -35.27
CA LEU A 13 26.50 -76.34 -34.85
C LEU A 13 26.45 -74.92 -34.26
N LEU A 14 27.47 -74.67 -33.42
CA LEU A 14 28.00 -73.35 -33.07
C LEU A 14 28.44 -72.54 -34.30
N ALA A 15 28.17 -71.24 -34.28
CA ALA A 15 29.04 -70.23 -34.88
C ALA A 15 29.08 -68.99 -33.96
N ALA A 16 30.27 -68.67 -33.47
CA ALA A 16 30.56 -67.49 -32.68
C ALA A 16 30.55 -66.24 -33.56
N GLY A 17 29.84 -65.21 -33.10
CA GLY A 17 29.89 -63.85 -33.66
C GLY A 17 29.98 -62.86 -32.52
N ALA A 18 31.12 -62.19 -32.42
CA ALA A 18 31.40 -61.17 -31.42
C ALA A 18 30.44 -59.98 -31.55
N VAL A 19 29.79 -59.62 -30.45
CA VAL A 19 29.11 -58.33 -30.30
C VAL A 19 29.92 -57.52 -29.31
N LEU A 20 30.44 -56.38 -29.76
CA LEU A 20 31.08 -55.36 -28.94
C LEU A 20 30.15 -54.98 -27.78
N SER A 21 30.58 -55.29 -26.56
CA SER A 21 30.07 -54.66 -25.34
C SER A 21 30.71 -53.28 -25.19
N VAL A 22 30.02 -52.25 -25.69
CA VAL A 22 30.25 -50.89 -25.21
C VAL A 22 29.60 -50.81 -23.82
N PRO A 23 30.32 -50.45 -22.74
CA PRO A 23 29.66 -50.15 -21.48
C PRO A 23 28.80 -48.90 -21.70
N LEU A 24 27.48 -49.06 -21.62
CA LEU A 24 26.61 -47.92 -21.37
C LEU A 24 27.13 -47.25 -20.09
N PRO A 25 27.33 -45.92 -20.03
CA PRO A 25 27.60 -45.29 -18.77
C PRO A 25 26.43 -45.61 -17.85
N ALA A 26 26.74 -45.96 -16.59
CA ALA A 26 25.72 -46.06 -15.56
C ALA A 26 24.88 -44.77 -15.61
N ALA A 27 23.57 -44.94 -15.77
CA ALA A 27 22.63 -43.85 -15.56
C ALA A 27 22.84 -43.39 -14.11
N HIS A 28 23.55 -42.27 -13.97
CA HIS A 28 23.65 -41.58 -12.70
C HIS A 28 22.31 -40.87 -12.54
N ALA A 29 21.43 -41.51 -11.78
CA ALA A 29 20.18 -40.92 -11.32
C ALA A 29 20.50 -39.59 -10.61
N VAL A 30 19.83 -38.50 -11.01
CA VAL A 30 19.94 -37.11 -10.51
C VAL A 30 18.54 -36.70 -10.09
N VAL A 31 18.33 -36.27 -8.84
CA VAL A 31 17.01 -35.76 -8.43
C VAL A 31 16.71 -34.44 -9.13
N GLY A 32 15.67 -34.46 -9.97
CA GLY A 32 15.24 -33.36 -10.84
C GLY A 32 16.22 -33.08 -11.98
N THR A 33 15.72 -32.78 -13.17
CA THR A 33 16.58 -32.27 -14.24
C THR A 33 16.85 -30.78 -14.00
N PRO A 34 18.06 -30.27 -14.26
CA PRO A 34 18.29 -28.83 -14.24
C PRO A 34 17.30 -28.14 -15.17
N ALA A 35 16.64 -27.09 -14.68
CA ALA A 35 15.74 -26.30 -15.51
C ALA A 35 16.57 -25.62 -16.63
N PRO A 36 16.03 -25.54 -17.87
CA PRO A 36 16.69 -24.79 -18.93
C PRO A 36 16.90 -23.33 -18.55
N ASP A 37 17.98 -22.72 -19.03
CA ASP A 37 18.29 -21.34 -18.71
C ASP A 37 17.20 -20.41 -19.28
N GLY A 38 16.72 -19.47 -18.48
CA GLY A 38 15.68 -18.51 -18.86
C GLY A 38 14.24 -19.02 -18.77
N THR A 39 14.01 -20.26 -18.33
CA THR A 39 12.65 -20.75 -18.04
C THR A 39 12.24 -20.49 -16.59
N HIS A 40 10.94 -20.43 -16.35
CA HIS A 40 10.33 -20.32 -15.02
C HIS A 40 10.85 -19.15 -14.17
N ALA A 41 11.07 -17.98 -14.78
CA ALA A 41 11.63 -16.80 -14.12
C ALA A 41 10.83 -16.32 -12.89
N PHE A 42 9.55 -16.67 -12.75
CA PHE A 42 8.78 -16.40 -11.54
C PHE A 42 9.27 -17.19 -10.30
N THR A 43 10.13 -18.19 -10.45
CA THR A 43 10.64 -18.97 -9.33
C THR A 43 11.67 -18.17 -8.54
N ALA A 44 11.62 -18.28 -7.22
CA ALA A 44 12.46 -17.54 -6.30
C ALA A 44 13.18 -18.46 -5.32
N HIS A 45 14.41 -18.12 -5.00
CA HIS A 45 15.16 -18.67 -3.88
C HIS A 45 15.05 -17.72 -2.68
N LEU A 46 14.74 -18.26 -1.51
CA LEU A 46 14.70 -17.53 -0.24
C LEU A 46 15.90 -17.92 0.61
N ASP A 47 16.76 -16.96 0.92
CA ASP A 47 17.75 -17.07 1.99
C ASP A 47 17.16 -16.49 3.28
N ILE A 48 16.95 -17.34 4.28
CA ILE A 48 16.32 -17.01 5.55
C ILE A 48 17.38 -17.03 6.64
N GLY A 49 17.80 -15.83 7.05
CA GLY A 49 18.78 -15.59 8.10
C GLY A 49 20.17 -16.15 7.81
N GLY A 50 20.52 -16.49 6.57
CA GLY A 50 21.79 -17.16 6.23
C GLY A 50 21.89 -18.60 6.73
N THR A 51 20.79 -19.18 7.23
CA THR A 51 20.79 -20.49 7.90
C THR A 51 19.83 -21.48 7.26
N ARG A 52 18.82 -21.00 6.55
CA ARG A 52 17.78 -21.82 5.93
C ARG A 52 17.53 -21.32 4.51
N SER A 53 17.34 -22.27 3.60
CA SER A 53 16.94 -21.99 2.23
C SER A 53 15.57 -22.60 1.96
N CYS A 54 14.73 -21.85 1.25
CA CYS A 54 13.45 -22.28 0.71
C CYS A 54 13.32 -21.83 -0.73
N SER A 55 12.32 -22.37 -1.42
CA SER A 55 11.89 -21.93 -2.75
C SER A 55 10.55 -21.19 -2.65
N ALA A 56 10.21 -20.41 -3.67
CA ALA A 56 8.97 -19.63 -3.74
C ALA A 56 8.57 -19.34 -5.19
N ALA A 57 7.38 -18.77 -5.38
CA ALA A 57 6.91 -18.26 -6.68
C ALA A 57 6.40 -16.83 -6.59
N LEU A 58 6.79 -15.98 -7.54
CA LEU A 58 6.26 -14.64 -7.75
C LEU A 58 4.86 -14.73 -8.35
N VAL A 59 3.87 -14.19 -7.66
CA VAL A 59 2.45 -14.21 -8.05
C VAL A 59 1.89 -12.80 -8.33
N ASP A 60 2.61 -11.79 -7.89
CA ASP A 60 2.42 -10.36 -8.14
C ASP A 60 3.80 -9.68 -8.07
N PRO A 61 4.07 -8.55 -8.72
CA PRO A 61 5.38 -7.89 -8.65
C PRO A 61 5.91 -7.69 -7.22
N GLU A 62 5.05 -7.50 -6.23
CA GLU A 62 5.46 -7.36 -4.83
C GLU A 62 5.24 -8.60 -3.97
N TRP A 63 4.54 -9.63 -4.46
CA TRP A 63 4.18 -10.78 -3.64
C TRP A 63 4.73 -12.10 -4.18
N LEU A 64 5.47 -12.78 -3.30
CA LEU A 64 5.79 -14.19 -3.43
C LEU A 64 4.76 -15.03 -2.68
N VAL A 65 4.63 -16.29 -3.09
CA VAL A 65 3.96 -17.34 -2.31
C VAL A 65 4.94 -18.48 -2.05
N THR A 66 4.92 -19.01 -0.82
CA THR A 66 5.80 -20.08 -0.35
C THR A 66 5.15 -20.82 0.81
N ALA A 67 5.86 -21.77 1.41
CA ALA A 67 5.39 -22.52 2.56
C ALA A 67 5.53 -21.70 3.85
N ALA A 68 4.52 -21.74 4.72
CA ALA A 68 4.54 -21.05 6.01
C ALA A 68 5.65 -21.60 6.93
N SER A 69 5.93 -22.89 6.83
CA SER A 69 7.00 -23.60 7.53
C SER A 69 8.40 -23.02 7.25
N CYS A 70 8.60 -22.31 6.13
CA CYS A 70 9.86 -21.61 5.85
C CYS A 70 10.18 -20.53 6.90
N PHE A 71 9.16 -19.88 7.45
CA PHE A 71 9.29 -18.78 8.42
C PHE A 71 8.98 -19.18 9.87
N ALA A 72 8.55 -20.42 10.09
CA ALA A 72 8.31 -20.95 11.43
C ALA A 72 9.63 -21.12 12.21
N ASP A 73 9.56 -20.94 13.54
CA ASP A 73 10.69 -21.20 14.43
C ASP A 73 11.16 -22.66 14.31
N ASP A 74 10.20 -23.58 14.39
CA ASP A 74 10.37 -24.98 14.03
C ASP A 74 9.49 -25.33 12.80
N PRO A 75 10.10 -25.52 11.62
CA PRO A 75 9.41 -25.93 10.39
C PRO A 75 8.62 -27.23 10.51
N GLN A 76 8.92 -28.09 11.49
CA GLN A 76 8.26 -29.38 11.70
C GLN A 76 7.10 -29.31 12.69
N SER A 77 6.97 -28.22 13.44
CA SER A 77 5.95 -28.07 14.48
C SER A 77 4.52 -28.00 13.93
N GLY A 78 4.35 -27.65 12.65
CA GLY A 78 3.05 -27.37 12.05
C GLY A 78 2.40 -26.06 12.54
N THR A 79 3.11 -25.27 13.35
CA THR A 79 2.63 -23.98 13.85
C THR A 79 2.87 -22.90 12.79
N ALA A 80 1.83 -22.14 12.45
CA ALA A 80 1.95 -21.03 11.51
C ALA A 80 2.77 -19.87 12.14
N PRO A 81 3.63 -19.20 11.38
CA PRO A 81 4.29 -17.98 11.84
C PRO A 81 3.27 -16.86 12.05
N ALA A 82 3.63 -15.85 12.85
CA ALA A 82 2.80 -14.65 12.97
C ALA A 82 2.84 -13.83 11.67
N ALA A 83 1.72 -13.19 11.32
CA ALA A 83 1.67 -12.22 10.23
C ALA A 83 2.47 -10.94 10.60
N GLY A 84 3.09 -10.31 9.61
CA GLY A 84 3.91 -9.10 9.79
C GLY A 84 5.36 -9.32 9.39
N LYS A 85 6.29 -8.59 10.00
CA LYS A 85 7.72 -8.68 9.65
C LYS A 85 8.29 -10.08 9.94
N PRO A 86 9.02 -10.70 8.99
CA PRO A 86 9.74 -11.95 9.26
C PRO A 86 10.69 -11.82 10.47
N LYS A 87 10.72 -12.84 11.32
CA LYS A 87 11.63 -12.88 12.50
C LYS A 87 13.10 -12.87 12.12
N LEU A 88 13.44 -13.55 11.01
CA LEU A 88 14.78 -13.58 10.44
C LEU A 88 14.80 -12.77 9.14
N LYS A 89 15.86 -11.99 8.95
CA LYS A 89 16.10 -11.29 7.68
C LYS A 89 16.03 -12.30 6.54
N THR A 90 15.16 -12.05 5.56
CA THR A 90 14.95 -12.96 4.44
C THR A 90 15.20 -12.23 3.14
N VAL A 91 16.05 -12.77 2.28
CA VAL A 91 16.35 -12.21 0.96
C VAL A 91 15.82 -13.14 -0.11
N ALA A 92 14.97 -12.61 -0.98
CA ALA A 92 14.46 -13.31 -2.15
C ALA A 92 15.32 -12.98 -3.37
N THR A 93 15.70 -14.03 -4.11
CA THR A 93 16.33 -13.92 -5.43
C THR A 93 15.38 -14.54 -6.46
N ILE A 94 14.82 -13.72 -7.35
CA ILE A 94 13.76 -14.08 -8.29
C ILE A 94 14.33 -14.02 -9.72
N GLY A 95 13.89 -14.90 -10.63
CA GLY A 95 14.25 -14.78 -12.05
C GLY A 95 15.60 -15.37 -12.43
N ARG A 96 16.24 -16.15 -11.55
CA ARG A 96 17.56 -16.75 -11.81
C ARG A 96 17.50 -18.26 -11.89
N THR A 97 17.72 -18.84 -13.08
CA THR A 97 17.98 -20.28 -13.18
C THR A 97 19.28 -20.65 -12.47
N THR A 98 20.30 -19.77 -12.47
CA THR A 98 21.56 -19.96 -11.73
C THR A 98 21.79 -18.78 -10.77
N LEU A 99 21.92 -19.07 -9.47
CA LEU A 99 21.92 -18.06 -8.40
C LEU A 99 23.12 -17.11 -8.43
N SER A 100 24.26 -17.56 -8.95
CA SER A 100 25.47 -16.74 -9.13
C SER A 100 25.36 -15.72 -10.27
N GLY A 101 24.31 -15.79 -11.10
CA GLY A 101 24.05 -14.81 -12.13
C GLY A 101 23.60 -13.45 -11.58
N THR A 102 23.57 -12.44 -12.44
CA THR A 102 23.19 -11.06 -12.06
C THR A 102 21.79 -10.63 -12.53
N GLY A 103 21.14 -11.40 -13.40
CA GLY A 103 19.79 -11.12 -13.90
C GLY A 103 18.69 -11.29 -12.85
N GLY A 104 17.45 -11.03 -13.22
CA GLY A 104 16.30 -11.15 -12.31
C GLY A 104 16.23 -10.02 -11.28
N HIS A 105 15.67 -10.32 -10.10
CA HIS A 105 15.42 -9.34 -9.04
C HIS A 105 15.90 -9.87 -7.69
N VAL A 106 16.42 -8.99 -6.83
CA VAL A 106 16.81 -9.34 -5.46
C VAL A 106 16.24 -8.30 -4.51
N ALA A 107 15.44 -8.77 -3.54
CA ALA A 107 14.81 -7.90 -2.55
C ALA A 107 14.68 -8.60 -1.19
N GLU A 108 14.67 -7.80 -0.12
CA GLU A 108 14.31 -8.29 1.21
C GLU A 108 12.81 -8.59 1.27
N VAL A 109 12.42 -9.61 2.05
CA VAL A 109 11.01 -9.83 2.40
C VAL A 109 10.68 -9.02 3.64
N THR A 110 9.74 -8.09 3.52
CA THR A 110 9.39 -7.13 4.58
C THR A 110 8.18 -7.56 5.40
N GLN A 111 7.26 -8.33 4.80
CA GLN A 111 6.04 -8.79 5.45
C GLN A 111 5.69 -10.23 5.03
N ILE A 112 5.07 -10.97 5.93
CA ILE A 112 4.49 -12.30 5.67
C ILE A 112 3.03 -12.36 6.11
N VAL A 113 2.20 -13.02 5.31
CA VAL A 113 0.76 -13.24 5.54
C VAL A 113 0.47 -14.75 5.46
N PRO A 114 0.49 -15.45 6.61
CA PRO A 114 0.15 -16.86 6.68
C PRO A 114 -1.34 -17.08 6.39
N ARG A 115 -1.69 -18.22 5.81
CA ARG A 115 -3.08 -18.61 5.55
C ARG A 115 -3.51 -19.72 6.48
N ALA A 116 -4.56 -19.48 7.27
CA ALA A 116 -5.10 -20.48 8.17
C ALA A 116 -5.49 -21.76 7.42
N GLY A 117 -5.17 -22.90 8.04
CA GLY A 117 -5.47 -24.24 7.53
C GLY A 117 -4.55 -24.74 6.41
N ARG A 118 -3.51 -24.00 6.00
CA ARG A 118 -2.55 -24.46 4.97
C ARG A 118 -1.12 -24.08 5.34
N ASP A 119 -0.16 -24.90 4.93
CA ASP A 119 1.27 -24.54 4.97
C ASP A 119 1.58 -23.57 3.82
N LEU A 120 1.02 -22.37 3.90
CA LEU A 120 1.01 -21.36 2.84
C LEU A 120 1.16 -19.97 3.43
N VAL A 121 2.06 -19.18 2.86
CA VAL A 121 2.31 -17.80 3.24
C VAL A 121 2.55 -16.94 2.00
N PHE A 122 1.98 -15.74 2.00
CA PHE A 122 2.35 -14.70 1.05
C PHE A 122 3.46 -13.85 1.66
N ALA A 123 4.50 -13.58 0.91
CA ALA A 123 5.68 -12.85 1.35
C ALA A 123 5.88 -11.61 0.48
N ARG A 124 5.85 -10.43 1.09
CA ARG A 124 5.98 -9.15 0.40
C ARG A 124 7.43 -8.75 0.21
N LEU A 125 7.79 -8.27 -0.97
CA LEU A 125 9.11 -7.75 -1.30
C LEU A 125 9.26 -6.28 -0.88
N ALA A 126 10.48 -5.88 -0.53
CA ALA A 126 10.84 -4.49 -0.26
C ALA A 126 10.81 -3.60 -1.51
N SER A 127 10.94 -4.20 -2.69
CA SER A 127 10.82 -3.52 -3.99
C SER A 127 10.20 -4.45 -5.02
N PRO A 128 9.34 -3.94 -5.92
CA PRO A 128 8.62 -4.77 -6.89
C PRO A 128 9.56 -5.37 -7.95
N ALA A 129 9.33 -6.63 -8.30
CA ALA A 129 10.02 -7.36 -9.36
C ALA A 129 9.37 -7.12 -10.74
N THR A 130 9.23 -5.87 -11.16
CA THR A 130 8.46 -5.46 -12.36
C THR A 130 8.98 -6.06 -13.68
N ALA A 131 10.26 -6.42 -13.74
CA ALA A 131 10.88 -7.06 -14.91
C ALA A 131 10.63 -8.58 -15.01
N VAL A 132 10.02 -9.20 -14.00
CA VAL A 132 9.73 -10.64 -13.97
C VAL A 132 8.23 -10.86 -14.04
N THR A 133 7.76 -11.54 -15.09
CA THR A 133 6.34 -11.90 -15.22
C THR A 133 5.93 -12.88 -14.12
N PRO A 134 4.95 -12.54 -13.25
CA PRO A 134 4.47 -13.45 -12.22
C PRO A 134 3.72 -14.67 -12.80
N VAL A 135 3.72 -15.79 -12.05
CA VAL A 135 2.87 -16.94 -12.37
C VAL A 135 1.45 -16.72 -11.84
N LYS A 136 0.45 -17.02 -12.66
CA LYS A 136 -0.95 -16.91 -12.25
C LYS A 136 -1.32 -18.03 -11.28
N LEU A 137 -2.06 -17.69 -10.23
CA LEU A 137 -2.69 -18.69 -9.36
C LEU A 137 -3.80 -19.42 -10.12
N ALA A 138 -3.87 -20.73 -9.93
CA ALA A 138 -4.95 -21.54 -10.48
C ALA A 138 -6.29 -21.18 -9.82
N ALA A 139 -7.32 -20.95 -10.63
CA ALA A 139 -8.67 -20.68 -10.15
C ALA A 139 -9.41 -21.95 -9.70
N THR A 140 -8.95 -23.11 -10.19
CA THR A 140 -9.56 -24.42 -9.92
C THR A 140 -8.51 -25.41 -9.45
N ALA A 141 -8.93 -26.30 -8.54
CA ALA A 141 -8.09 -27.41 -8.12
C ALA A 141 -7.71 -28.31 -9.31
N PRO A 142 -6.49 -28.88 -9.32
CA PRO A 142 -6.14 -29.96 -10.26
C PRO A 142 -6.90 -31.24 -9.96
N ALA A 143 -6.96 -32.16 -10.92
CA ALA A 143 -7.63 -33.45 -10.80
C ALA A 143 -6.62 -34.59 -10.61
N ALA A 144 -7.00 -35.63 -9.87
CA ALA A 144 -6.17 -36.82 -9.74
C ALA A 144 -5.80 -37.39 -11.12
N GLY A 145 -4.53 -37.72 -11.32
CA GLY A 145 -3.95 -38.11 -12.60
C GLY A 145 -3.30 -36.97 -13.39
N ASP A 146 -3.53 -35.70 -13.01
CA ASP A 146 -2.90 -34.56 -13.67
C ASP A 146 -1.37 -34.65 -13.60
N ALA A 147 -0.72 -34.27 -14.70
CA ALA A 147 0.73 -34.10 -14.76
C ALA A 147 1.12 -32.75 -14.15
N LEU A 148 2.01 -32.79 -13.17
CA LEU A 148 2.50 -31.61 -12.47
C LEU A 148 4.00 -31.42 -12.71
N THR A 149 4.44 -30.16 -12.81
CA THR A 149 5.85 -29.78 -12.83
C THR A 149 6.19 -29.11 -11.51
N VAL A 150 7.18 -29.62 -10.79
CA VAL A 150 7.64 -29.08 -9.52
C VAL A 150 8.99 -28.42 -9.72
N LEU A 151 9.18 -27.20 -9.19
CA LEU A 151 10.45 -26.48 -9.29
C LEU A 151 11.02 -26.18 -7.90
N GLY A 152 12.35 -26.05 -7.80
CA GLY A 152 13.01 -25.60 -6.58
C GLY A 152 14.53 -25.53 -6.68
N TYR A 153 15.13 -24.91 -5.65
CA TYR A 153 16.57 -24.76 -5.45
C TYR A 153 17.09 -25.66 -4.32
N GLY A 154 16.29 -26.64 -3.90
CA GLY A 154 16.67 -27.62 -2.90
C GLY A 154 17.70 -28.60 -3.41
N ARG A 155 18.21 -29.40 -2.48
CA ARG A 155 19.24 -30.42 -2.73
C ARG A 155 18.92 -31.29 -3.94
N THR A 156 19.94 -31.68 -4.68
CA THR A 156 19.80 -32.75 -5.67
C THR A 156 20.22 -34.08 -5.04
N LYS A 157 20.37 -35.13 -5.86
CA LYS A 157 20.96 -36.39 -5.42
C LYS A 157 22.43 -36.25 -4.99
N THR A 158 23.17 -35.38 -5.67
CA THR A 158 24.64 -35.30 -5.57
C THR A 158 25.12 -33.98 -4.95
N GLU A 159 24.25 -33.00 -4.78
CA GLU A 159 24.63 -31.65 -4.34
C GLU A 159 23.81 -31.18 -3.14
N TRP A 160 24.51 -30.63 -2.14
CA TRP A 160 23.92 -30.18 -0.87
C TRP A 160 23.27 -28.79 -0.94
N VAL A 161 23.79 -27.88 -1.77
CA VAL A 161 23.24 -26.55 -2.03
C VAL A 161 23.46 -26.26 -3.51
N PRO A 162 22.53 -26.69 -4.39
CA PRO A 162 22.68 -26.41 -5.80
C PRO A 162 22.55 -24.93 -6.07
N GLY A 163 23.48 -24.40 -6.85
CA GLY A 163 23.40 -23.04 -7.38
C GLY A 163 22.42 -22.90 -8.54
N LYS A 164 21.70 -23.97 -8.91
CA LYS A 164 20.84 -24.04 -10.11
C LYS A 164 19.42 -24.50 -9.76
N LEU A 165 18.43 -23.91 -10.45
CA LEU A 165 17.03 -24.31 -10.40
C LEU A 165 16.85 -25.68 -11.04
N HIS A 166 16.11 -26.56 -10.38
CA HIS A 166 15.76 -27.88 -10.88
C HIS A 166 14.26 -28.02 -11.08
N GLN A 167 13.88 -28.95 -11.95
CA GLN A 167 12.51 -29.32 -12.23
C GLN A 167 12.31 -30.83 -12.10
N ALA A 168 11.15 -31.25 -11.60
CA ALA A 168 10.76 -32.64 -11.45
C ALA A 168 9.31 -32.85 -11.93
N ASN A 169 9.03 -34.04 -12.47
CA ASN A 169 7.73 -34.40 -13.00
C ASN A 169 6.96 -35.27 -12.02
N TYR A 170 5.73 -34.86 -11.71
CA TYR A 170 4.87 -35.54 -10.77
C TYR A 170 3.54 -35.95 -11.41
N THR A 171 2.93 -36.98 -10.86
CA THR A 171 1.53 -37.31 -11.06
C THR A 171 0.78 -36.97 -9.79
N LEU A 172 -0.35 -36.28 -9.92
CA LEU A 172 -1.23 -35.99 -8.80
C LEU A 172 -1.99 -37.26 -8.39
N ASP A 173 -1.81 -37.72 -7.15
CA ASP A 173 -2.47 -38.94 -6.65
C ASP A 173 -3.85 -38.62 -6.09
N ALA A 174 -3.93 -37.59 -5.24
CA ALA A 174 -5.16 -37.21 -4.55
C ALA A 174 -5.20 -35.72 -4.21
N VAL A 175 -6.42 -35.20 -4.16
CA VAL A 175 -6.72 -33.84 -3.73
C VAL A 175 -7.49 -33.92 -2.43
N ALA A 176 -6.95 -33.31 -1.38
CA ALA A 176 -7.63 -33.15 -0.11
C ALA A 176 -7.91 -31.66 0.15
N ASP A 177 -8.60 -31.37 1.25
CA ASP A 177 -8.76 -29.99 1.68
C ASP A 177 -7.37 -29.38 1.99
N GLY A 178 -7.07 -28.26 1.33
CA GLY A 178 -5.82 -27.53 1.45
C GLY A 178 -4.54 -28.21 0.98
N THR A 179 -4.55 -29.49 0.57
CA THR A 179 -3.34 -30.23 0.19
C THR A 179 -3.48 -31.07 -1.07
N LEU A 180 -2.36 -31.31 -1.74
CA LEU A 180 -2.20 -32.25 -2.85
C LEU A 180 -1.24 -33.36 -2.41
N ALA A 181 -1.59 -34.61 -2.66
CA ALA A 181 -0.68 -35.74 -2.56
C ALA A 181 -0.21 -36.14 -3.96
N MET A 182 1.10 -36.20 -4.17
CA MET A 182 1.69 -36.44 -5.49
C MET A 182 2.89 -37.37 -5.40
N THR A 183 3.12 -38.13 -6.46
CA THR A 183 4.23 -39.07 -6.57
C THR A 183 5.06 -38.76 -7.82
N GLY A 184 6.39 -38.78 -7.68
CA GLY A 184 7.31 -38.57 -8.79
C GLY A 184 7.10 -39.60 -9.89
N LYS A 185 7.14 -39.16 -11.16
CA LYS A 185 6.98 -40.05 -12.33
C LYS A 185 8.13 -41.04 -12.49
N SER A 186 9.28 -40.74 -11.91
CA SER A 186 10.44 -41.61 -11.82
C SER A 186 11.09 -41.55 -10.44
N ALA A 187 12.04 -42.43 -10.16
CA ALA A 187 12.85 -42.39 -8.94
C ALA A 187 13.71 -41.12 -8.84
N ASP A 188 13.89 -40.41 -9.96
CA ASP A 188 14.63 -39.16 -10.05
C ASP A 188 13.75 -37.93 -9.84
N ASP A 189 12.42 -38.07 -9.82
CA ASP A 189 11.51 -36.95 -9.58
C ASP A 189 11.20 -36.86 -8.08
N SER A 190 12.01 -36.10 -7.32
CA SER A 190 11.85 -35.96 -5.86
C SER A 190 11.94 -34.51 -5.39
N VAL A 191 11.15 -34.19 -4.36
CA VAL A 191 11.20 -32.91 -3.64
C VAL A 191 12.16 -33.10 -2.47
N CYS A 192 13.19 -32.27 -2.40
CA CYS A 192 14.27 -32.36 -1.44
C CYS A 192 14.29 -31.17 -0.46
N LYS A 193 15.13 -31.26 0.58
CA LYS A 193 15.34 -30.14 1.52
C LYS A 193 15.82 -28.91 0.74
N GLY A 194 15.13 -27.79 0.94
CA GLY A 194 15.33 -26.52 0.21
C GLY A 194 14.32 -26.30 -0.92
N ASP A 195 13.61 -27.35 -1.38
CA ASP A 195 12.51 -27.21 -2.34
C ASP A 195 11.19 -26.82 -1.67
N THR A 196 11.14 -26.84 -0.34
CA THR A 196 9.99 -26.37 0.45
C THR A 196 9.60 -24.96 0.01
N GLY A 197 8.31 -24.78 -0.26
CA GLY A 197 7.74 -23.56 -0.82
C GLY A 197 7.85 -23.40 -2.33
N GLY A 198 8.61 -24.26 -3.02
CA GLY A 198 8.78 -24.24 -4.46
C GLY A 198 7.47 -24.48 -5.21
N PRO A 199 7.30 -23.91 -6.42
CA PRO A 199 6.04 -23.96 -7.13
C PRO A 199 5.73 -25.34 -7.69
N VAL A 200 4.45 -25.72 -7.58
CA VAL A 200 3.85 -26.89 -8.22
C VAL A 200 2.91 -26.37 -9.31
N LEU A 201 3.23 -26.72 -10.55
CA LEU A 201 2.66 -26.10 -11.74
C LEU A 201 1.83 -27.10 -12.54
N ARG A 202 0.71 -26.61 -13.09
CA ARG A 202 -0.07 -27.28 -14.12
C ARG A 202 0.15 -26.54 -15.45
N ALA A 203 0.44 -27.29 -16.50
CA ALA A 203 0.55 -26.72 -17.85
C ALA A 203 -0.86 -26.37 -18.38
N THR A 204 -1.00 -25.20 -18.98
CA THR A 204 -2.24 -24.80 -19.64
C THR A 204 -2.22 -25.22 -21.11
N SER A 205 -3.39 -25.30 -21.74
CA SER A 205 -3.52 -25.64 -23.17
C SER A 205 -2.77 -24.68 -24.11
N GLY A 206 -2.49 -23.46 -23.64
CA GLY A 206 -1.70 -22.45 -24.36
C GLY A 206 -0.18 -22.56 -24.14
N GLY A 207 0.32 -23.61 -23.47
CA GLY A 207 1.75 -23.80 -23.23
C GLY A 207 2.35 -22.93 -22.11
N SER A 208 1.50 -22.23 -21.34
CA SER A 208 1.90 -21.50 -20.13
C SER A 208 1.72 -22.39 -18.89
N TYR A 209 2.07 -21.87 -17.71
CA TYR A 209 1.85 -22.54 -16.42
C TYR A 209 0.91 -21.74 -15.52
N GLU A 210 0.16 -22.45 -14.70
CA GLU A 210 -0.55 -21.90 -13.54
C GLU A 210 -0.06 -22.59 -12.26
N LEU A 211 -0.03 -21.84 -11.16
CA LEU A 211 0.40 -22.30 -9.85
C LEU A 211 -0.76 -22.92 -9.09
N VAL A 212 -0.71 -24.24 -8.88
CA VAL A 212 -1.75 -25.00 -8.18
C VAL A 212 -1.43 -25.24 -6.70
N ALA A 213 -0.14 -25.26 -6.33
CA ALA A 213 0.31 -25.47 -4.97
C ALA A 213 1.78 -25.04 -4.76
N VAL A 214 2.22 -25.04 -3.52
CA VAL A 214 3.64 -24.92 -3.13
C VAL A 214 4.08 -26.17 -2.36
N ASN A 215 5.33 -26.61 -2.55
CA ASN A 215 5.86 -27.78 -1.85
C ASN A 215 5.82 -27.60 -0.33
N SER A 216 5.32 -28.59 0.42
CA SER A 216 5.30 -28.53 1.89
C SER A 216 6.23 -29.59 2.49
N ARG A 217 5.95 -30.87 2.24
CA ARG A 217 6.70 -32.00 2.82
C ARG A 217 6.92 -33.13 1.81
N SER A 218 7.96 -33.92 2.02
CA SER A 218 8.35 -35.00 1.10
C SER A 218 9.04 -36.13 1.84
N TRP A 219 8.96 -37.34 1.29
CA TRP A 219 9.75 -38.49 1.74
C TRP A 219 11.24 -38.36 1.42
N GLN A 220 11.64 -37.45 0.52
CA GLN A 220 13.04 -37.18 0.17
C GLN A 220 13.71 -38.38 -0.55
N GLY A 221 12.95 -39.18 -1.30
CA GLY A 221 13.50 -40.29 -2.07
C GLY A 221 14.67 -39.86 -2.97
N GLY A 222 15.82 -40.51 -2.88
CA GLY A 222 16.97 -40.22 -3.76
C GLY A 222 17.70 -38.88 -3.53
N CYS A 223 17.27 -38.03 -2.59
CA CYS A 223 17.96 -36.78 -2.27
C CYS A 223 19.35 -37.01 -1.64
N HIS A 224 20.23 -36.00 -1.68
CA HIS A 224 21.57 -36.11 -1.09
C HIS A 224 21.52 -36.40 0.42
N GLY A 225 22.18 -37.48 0.84
CA GLY A 225 22.32 -37.87 2.24
C GLY A 225 21.12 -38.59 2.85
N THR A 226 20.25 -39.18 2.02
CA THR A 226 19.13 -40.04 2.47
C THR A 226 19.13 -41.37 1.73
N THR A 227 18.69 -42.43 2.43
CA THR A 227 18.53 -43.79 1.89
C THR A 227 17.08 -44.11 1.54
N GLU A 228 16.16 -43.15 1.72
CA GLU A 228 14.76 -43.30 1.35
C GLU A 228 14.60 -43.42 -0.17
N THR A 229 13.63 -44.21 -0.61
CA THR A 229 13.34 -44.44 -2.03
C THR A 229 11.96 -43.94 -2.45
N ARG A 230 11.07 -43.67 -1.50
CA ARG A 230 9.74 -43.10 -1.78
C ARG A 230 9.86 -41.66 -2.26
N THR A 231 9.29 -41.38 -3.42
CA THR A 231 9.28 -40.05 -4.07
C THR A 231 8.01 -39.25 -3.79
N GLY A 232 7.13 -39.77 -2.93
CA GLY A 232 5.87 -39.10 -2.58
C GLY A 232 6.10 -37.77 -1.86
N ALA A 233 5.28 -36.78 -2.20
CA ALA A 233 5.31 -35.44 -1.63
C ALA A 233 3.89 -34.91 -1.38
N ILE A 234 3.79 -33.96 -0.45
CA ILE A 234 2.59 -33.19 -0.17
C ILE A 234 2.86 -31.72 -0.48
N ALA A 235 1.95 -31.10 -1.21
CA ALA A 235 1.98 -29.67 -1.51
C ALA A 235 0.76 -28.96 -0.90
N ALA A 236 0.95 -27.72 -0.47
CA ALA A 236 -0.11 -26.87 0.04
C ALA A 236 -0.77 -26.11 -1.11
N ARG A 237 -2.07 -26.27 -1.27
CA ARG A 237 -2.86 -25.67 -2.36
C ARG A 237 -2.89 -24.15 -2.27
N THR A 238 -2.79 -23.46 -3.41
CA THR A 238 -2.86 -21.99 -3.51
C THR A 238 -4.27 -21.47 -3.83
N ASP A 239 -5.15 -22.30 -4.38
CA ASP A 239 -6.46 -21.90 -4.86
C ASP A 239 -7.45 -21.51 -3.74
N GLY A 240 -8.34 -20.56 -4.04
CA GLY A 240 -9.40 -20.12 -3.12
C GLY A 240 -8.92 -19.41 -1.85
N LYS A 241 -7.63 -19.07 -1.74
CA LYS A 241 -7.08 -18.29 -0.62
C LYS A 241 -6.85 -16.83 -1.03
N PRO A 242 -7.13 -15.87 -0.13
CA PRO A 242 -6.85 -14.47 -0.37
C PRO A 242 -5.37 -14.23 -0.72
N GLY A 243 -5.11 -13.22 -1.57
CA GLY A 243 -3.79 -12.68 -1.84
C GLY A 243 -3.28 -11.84 -0.66
N GLY A 244 -1.97 -11.51 -0.64
CA GLY A 244 -1.33 -10.82 0.49
C GLY A 244 -2.09 -9.58 0.99
N ALA A 245 -2.64 -8.80 0.07
CA ALA A 245 -3.40 -7.58 0.32
C ALA A 245 -4.85 -7.59 -0.20
N SER A 246 -5.33 -8.68 -0.82
CA SER A 246 -6.58 -8.65 -1.59
C SER A 246 -7.41 -9.93 -1.57
N LEU A 247 -8.71 -9.79 -1.84
CA LEU A 247 -9.63 -10.88 -2.16
C LEU A 247 -10.21 -10.66 -3.57
N THR A 248 -10.23 -11.70 -4.38
CA THR A 248 -11.03 -11.70 -5.62
C THR A 248 -12.44 -12.20 -5.36
N ALA A 249 -13.36 -11.93 -6.29
CA ALA A 249 -14.74 -12.38 -6.22
C ALA A 249 -14.85 -13.89 -5.89
N GLY A 250 -15.65 -14.23 -4.87
CA GLY A 250 -15.85 -15.58 -4.34
C GLY A 250 -14.90 -16.00 -3.22
N GLN A 251 -13.85 -15.23 -2.93
CA GLN A 251 -12.90 -15.55 -1.86
C GLN A 251 -13.40 -15.12 -0.48
N THR A 252 -12.87 -15.79 0.55
CA THR A 252 -13.23 -15.59 1.94
C THR A 252 -11.97 -15.45 2.80
N LEU A 253 -11.97 -14.45 3.67
CA LEU A 253 -11.05 -14.30 4.79
C LEU A 253 -11.63 -15.08 5.99
N ALA A 254 -10.97 -16.16 6.38
CA ALA A 254 -11.42 -16.99 7.49
C ALA A 254 -11.15 -16.29 8.84
N SER A 255 -11.79 -16.76 9.90
CA SER A 255 -11.50 -16.31 11.26
C SER A 255 -10.01 -16.51 11.60
N GLY A 256 -9.33 -15.44 12.01
CA GLY A 256 -7.90 -15.37 12.26
C GLY A 256 -7.04 -14.96 11.05
N ASP A 257 -7.58 -14.98 9.83
CA ASP A 257 -6.84 -14.54 8.64
C ASP A 257 -6.73 -13.01 8.58
N SER A 258 -5.74 -12.54 7.80
CA SER A 258 -5.50 -11.11 7.58
C SER A 258 -5.09 -10.77 6.16
N LEU A 259 -5.21 -9.49 5.82
CA LEU A 259 -4.54 -8.84 4.68
C LEU A 259 -3.57 -7.80 5.25
N LEU A 260 -2.43 -7.61 4.60
CA LEU A 260 -1.44 -6.60 5.02
C LEU A 260 -1.13 -5.65 3.87
N SER A 261 -0.87 -4.40 4.24
CA SER A 261 -0.31 -3.36 3.38
C SER A 261 0.84 -2.64 4.09
N LYS A 262 1.44 -1.61 3.49
CA LYS A 262 2.58 -0.90 4.10
C LYS A 262 2.20 -0.15 5.38
N SER A 263 0.97 0.35 5.48
CA SER A 263 0.50 1.10 6.67
C SER A 263 -0.58 0.42 7.50
N ALA A 264 -1.31 -0.56 6.95
CA ALA A 264 -2.44 -1.15 7.66
C ALA A 264 -2.54 -2.68 7.55
N LYS A 265 -3.40 -3.21 8.40
CA LYS A 265 -3.79 -4.62 8.46
C LYS A 265 -5.30 -4.75 8.54
N VAL A 266 -5.86 -5.59 7.67
CA VAL A 266 -7.23 -6.10 7.82
C VAL A 266 -7.17 -7.41 8.57
N THR A 267 -8.00 -7.60 9.60
CA THR A 267 -8.12 -8.86 10.33
C THR A 267 -9.57 -9.27 10.43
N MET A 268 -9.88 -10.52 10.06
CA MET A 268 -11.13 -11.16 10.47
C MET A 268 -10.86 -11.80 11.84
N GLY A 269 -11.20 -11.10 12.91
CA GLY A 269 -10.90 -11.51 14.28
C GLY A 269 -11.54 -12.84 14.67
N THR A 270 -10.92 -13.52 15.65
CA THR A 270 -11.48 -14.75 16.24
C THR A 270 -12.77 -14.49 17.03
N ASP A 271 -13.01 -13.24 17.41
CA ASP A 271 -14.25 -12.75 18.01
C ASP A 271 -15.37 -12.50 16.98
N GLY A 272 -15.08 -12.62 15.69
CA GLY A 272 -16.03 -12.41 14.60
C GLY A 272 -16.12 -10.98 14.07
N ASN A 273 -15.17 -10.11 14.42
CA ASN A 273 -15.13 -8.73 13.93
C ASN A 273 -14.17 -8.56 12.75
N LEU A 274 -14.58 -7.84 11.70
CA LEU A 274 -13.66 -7.42 10.64
C LEU A 274 -13.14 -6.03 10.97
N THR A 275 -11.83 -5.87 11.09
CA THR A 275 -11.20 -4.61 11.47
C THR A 275 -10.10 -4.19 10.52
N VAL A 276 -10.00 -2.90 10.23
CA VAL A 276 -8.81 -2.26 9.67
C VAL A 276 -8.06 -1.58 10.81
N ALA A 277 -6.77 -1.86 10.96
CA ALA A 277 -5.92 -1.23 11.96
C ALA A 277 -4.61 -0.75 11.34
N SER A 278 -4.06 0.36 11.84
CA SER A 278 -2.70 0.78 11.51
C SER A 278 -1.70 -0.30 11.93
N ASN A 279 -0.52 -0.30 11.33
CA ASN A 279 0.54 -1.24 11.71
C ASN A 279 1.07 -1.03 13.13
N ALA A 280 0.81 0.12 13.75
CA ALA A 280 1.02 0.38 15.18
C ALA A 280 -0.08 -0.21 16.09
N GLY A 281 -1.17 -0.73 15.52
CA GLY A 281 -2.23 -1.41 16.25
C GLY A 281 -3.44 -0.54 16.61
N LYS A 282 -3.52 0.70 16.13
CA LYS A 282 -4.72 1.53 16.27
C LYS A 282 -5.80 1.03 15.32
N THR A 283 -6.95 0.61 15.84
CA THR A 283 -8.12 0.30 15.01
C THR A 283 -8.65 1.58 14.36
N LEU A 284 -8.70 1.60 13.03
CA LEU A 284 -9.19 2.71 12.22
C LEU A 284 -10.64 2.49 11.79
N TRP A 285 -11.04 1.23 11.57
CA TRP A 285 -12.42 0.88 11.20
C TRP A 285 -12.81 -0.51 11.72
N SER A 286 -14.11 -0.72 11.97
CA SER A 286 -14.67 -2.00 12.40
C SER A 286 -16.06 -2.24 11.82
N SER A 287 -16.36 -3.50 11.46
CA SER A 287 -17.71 -3.93 11.06
C SER A 287 -18.70 -3.99 12.23
N GLY A 288 -18.24 -3.89 13.48
CA GLY A 288 -19.09 -3.94 14.68
C GLY A 288 -19.67 -5.32 14.98
N THR A 289 -19.05 -6.39 14.47
CA THR A 289 -19.60 -7.76 14.53
C THR A 289 -18.98 -8.65 15.60
N SER A 290 -18.24 -8.08 16.56
CA SER A 290 -17.68 -8.80 17.71
C SER A 290 -18.74 -9.61 18.47
N GLY A 291 -18.34 -10.76 19.01
CA GLY A 291 -19.22 -11.71 19.69
C GLY A 291 -19.73 -12.85 18.80
N ASN A 292 -19.35 -12.86 17.52
CA ASN A 292 -19.73 -13.87 16.53
C ASN A 292 -18.53 -14.77 16.17
N ALA A 293 -17.98 -15.48 17.14
CA ALA A 293 -16.81 -16.33 16.95
C ALA A 293 -16.96 -17.29 15.76
N GLY A 294 -15.91 -17.38 14.93
CA GLY A 294 -15.92 -18.16 13.70
C GLY A 294 -16.61 -17.48 12.50
N ALA A 295 -17.02 -16.21 12.61
CA ALA A 295 -17.47 -15.44 11.46
C ALA A 295 -16.36 -15.28 10.40
N THR A 296 -16.78 -15.05 9.17
CA THR A 296 -15.89 -14.91 8.00
C THR A 296 -16.28 -13.69 7.18
N ALA A 297 -15.30 -13.06 6.53
CA ALA A 297 -15.53 -11.99 5.56
C ALA A 297 -15.40 -12.52 4.14
N THR A 298 -16.43 -12.37 3.31
CA THR A 298 -16.48 -12.89 1.94
C THR A 298 -16.78 -11.77 0.96
N LEU A 299 -15.97 -11.66 -0.11
CA LEU A 299 -16.34 -10.90 -1.29
C LEU A 299 -17.13 -11.83 -2.21
N SER A 300 -18.43 -11.57 -2.40
CA SER A 300 -19.27 -12.42 -3.23
C SER A 300 -18.90 -12.34 -4.71
N ALA A 301 -19.37 -13.31 -5.52
CA ALA A 301 -19.20 -13.26 -6.99
C ALA A 301 -19.79 -11.98 -7.62
N ALA A 302 -20.83 -11.41 -6.98
CA ALA A 302 -21.46 -10.17 -7.38
C ALA A 302 -20.72 -8.90 -6.88
N GLY A 303 -19.64 -9.05 -6.10
CA GLY A 303 -18.83 -7.93 -5.60
C GLY A 303 -19.40 -7.21 -4.38
N ASN A 304 -20.19 -7.91 -3.57
CA ASN A 304 -20.61 -7.43 -2.24
C ASN A 304 -19.66 -8.00 -1.17
N LEU A 305 -19.02 -7.15 -0.38
CA LEU A 305 -18.26 -7.57 0.81
C LEU A 305 -19.26 -7.81 1.94
N SER A 306 -19.18 -8.97 2.59
CA SER A 306 -20.08 -9.32 3.70
C SER A 306 -19.34 -10.04 4.82
N VAL A 307 -19.67 -9.71 6.06
CA VAL A 307 -19.29 -10.51 7.23
C VAL A 307 -20.47 -11.43 7.56
N LYS A 308 -20.21 -12.75 7.62
CA LYS A 308 -21.22 -13.77 7.90
C LYS A 308 -20.84 -14.56 9.15
N SER A 309 -21.84 -14.86 9.99
CA SER A 309 -21.65 -15.73 11.14
C SER A 309 -21.27 -17.15 10.71
N ALA A 310 -20.77 -17.96 11.64
CA ALA A 310 -20.47 -19.38 11.38
C ALA A 310 -21.71 -20.17 10.89
N ALA A 311 -22.92 -19.72 11.22
CA ALA A 311 -24.18 -20.30 10.75
C ALA A 311 -24.65 -19.76 9.39
N GLY A 312 -23.90 -18.83 8.78
CA GLY A 312 -24.19 -18.23 7.47
C GLY A 312 -25.10 -17.00 7.49
N ALA A 313 -25.50 -16.50 8.67
CA ALA A 313 -26.30 -15.28 8.78
C ALA A 313 -25.45 -14.05 8.42
N SER A 314 -25.98 -13.12 7.62
CA SER A 314 -25.29 -11.86 7.31
C SER A 314 -25.29 -10.94 8.54
N LEU A 315 -24.10 -10.49 8.94
CA LEU A 315 -23.88 -9.63 10.10
C LEU A 315 -23.60 -8.17 9.69
N TRP A 316 -22.92 -7.99 8.55
CA TRP A 316 -22.59 -6.67 7.97
C TRP A 316 -22.35 -6.82 6.47
N GLU A 317 -22.67 -5.78 5.68
CA GLU A 317 -22.41 -5.75 4.23
C GLU A 317 -22.03 -4.35 3.73
N SER A 318 -21.17 -4.27 2.70
CA SER A 318 -20.83 -3.03 1.99
C SER A 318 -21.94 -2.54 1.07
N LYS A 319 -22.92 -3.39 0.75
CA LYS A 319 -24.06 -3.12 -0.16
C LYS A 319 -23.62 -2.74 -1.58
N THR A 320 -22.49 -3.28 -2.02
CA THR A 320 -21.90 -3.01 -3.34
C THR A 320 -22.29 -4.04 -4.40
N SER A 321 -22.17 -3.66 -5.67
CA SER A 321 -22.31 -4.55 -6.83
C SER A 321 -21.15 -4.31 -7.80
N ALA A 322 -20.14 -5.18 -7.74
CA ALA A 322 -18.94 -5.18 -8.57
C ALA A 322 -18.66 -6.61 -9.05
N ALA A 323 -19.43 -7.10 -10.01
CA ALA A 323 -19.24 -8.44 -10.55
C ALA A 323 -17.78 -8.63 -11.01
N ASN A 324 -17.13 -9.70 -10.54
CA ASN A 324 -15.70 -9.97 -10.75
C ASN A 324 -14.75 -8.87 -10.23
N GLY A 325 -15.23 -8.05 -9.31
CA GLY A 325 -14.44 -7.04 -8.61
C GLY A 325 -13.45 -7.63 -7.61
N THR A 326 -12.72 -6.74 -6.96
CA THR A 326 -11.67 -7.06 -5.99
C THR A 326 -11.87 -6.26 -4.71
N LEU A 327 -11.62 -6.88 -3.57
CA LEU A 327 -11.40 -6.18 -2.31
C LEU A 327 -9.89 -5.99 -2.17
N LEU A 328 -9.44 -4.75 -2.00
CA LEU A 328 -8.01 -4.42 -1.91
C LEU A 328 -7.76 -3.58 -0.67
N LEU A 329 -6.78 -3.99 0.14
CA LEU A 329 -6.17 -3.11 1.13
C LEU A 329 -5.04 -2.36 0.44
N GLN A 330 -5.25 -1.07 0.18
CA GLN A 330 -4.23 -0.20 -0.42
C GLN A 330 -3.08 0.04 0.56
N ASP A 331 -1.91 0.42 0.03
CA ASP A 331 -0.74 0.68 0.87
C ASP A 331 -0.87 1.87 1.80
N ARG A 332 -1.65 2.88 1.40
CA ARG A 332 -2.09 4.00 2.26
C ARG A 332 -3.14 3.63 3.30
N GLY A 333 -3.41 2.34 3.47
CA GLY A 333 -4.18 1.81 4.60
C GLY A 333 -5.68 1.68 4.39
N ASN A 334 -6.20 2.13 3.24
CA ASN A 334 -7.62 2.07 2.92
C ASN A 334 -8.06 0.72 2.36
N LEU A 335 -9.12 0.15 2.93
CA LEU A 335 -9.79 -1.03 2.37
C LEU A 335 -10.88 -0.61 1.39
N VAL A 336 -10.78 -1.03 0.13
CA VAL A 336 -11.70 -0.65 -0.94
C VAL A 336 -12.28 -1.84 -1.68
N VAL A 337 -13.54 -1.72 -2.12
CA VAL A 337 -14.14 -2.61 -3.14
C VAL A 337 -14.03 -1.92 -4.49
N ARG A 338 -13.36 -2.58 -5.43
CA ARG A 338 -13.15 -2.10 -6.80
C ARG A 338 -13.90 -2.94 -7.83
N THR A 339 -14.41 -2.28 -8.86
CA THR A 339 -14.95 -2.93 -10.07
C THR A 339 -13.82 -3.61 -10.85
N ALA A 340 -14.19 -4.44 -11.85
CA ALA A 340 -13.21 -5.03 -12.76
C ALA A 340 -12.49 -3.99 -13.64
N SER A 341 -13.07 -2.79 -13.85
CA SER A 341 -12.43 -1.65 -14.53
C SER A 341 -11.46 -0.89 -13.62
N GLY A 342 -11.47 -1.15 -12.31
CA GLY A 342 -10.58 -0.51 -11.33
C GLY A 342 -11.23 0.59 -10.49
N ASP A 343 -12.49 0.96 -10.78
CA ASP A 343 -13.20 2.02 -10.06
C ASP A 343 -13.49 1.59 -8.62
N THR A 344 -13.20 2.45 -7.66
CA THR A 344 -13.61 2.28 -6.26
C THR A 344 -15.10 2.58 -6.12
N ILE A 345 -15.86 1.65 -5.53
CA ILE A 345 -17.31 1.82 -5.30
C ILE A 345 -17.71 1.73 -3.82
N TRP A 346 -16.75 1.40 -2.96
CA TRP A 346 -16.86 1.47 -1.51
C TRP A 346 -15.47 1.55 -0.90
N SER A 347 -15.37 2.29 0.19
CA SER A 347 -14.15 2.56 0.93
C SER A 347 -14.42 2.46 2.43
N SER A 348 -13.42 1.99 3.17
CA SER A 348 -13.44 2.03 4.63
C SER A 348 -13.11 3.41 5.22
N ASN A 349 -12.60 4.32 4.39
CA ASN A 349 -12.20 5.70 4.74
C ASN A 349 -11.21 5.74 5.90
N THR A 350 -10.19 4.88 5.84
CA THR A 350 -9.19 4.70 6.90
C THR A 350 -7.83 5.33 6.58
N VAL A 351 -7.79 6.23 5.60
CA VAL A 351 -6.58 6.97 5.25
C VAL A 351 -6.35 8.01 6.32
N VAL A 352 -5.21 7.93 6.99
CA VAL A 352 -4.86 8.91 8.03
C VAL A 352 -4.06 10.03 7.38
N ARG A 353 -4.67 11.21 7.30
CA ARG A 353 -4.03 12.40 6.74
C ARG A 353 -2.82 12.78 7.60
N ASN A 354 -1.70 13.17 6.97
CA ASN A 354 -0.53 13.65 7.70
C ASN A 354 -0.04 12.69 8.82
N ASP A 355 -0.11 11.36 8.66
CA ASP A 355 0.52 10.43 9.61
C ASP A 355 2.03 10.35 9.32
N LEU A 356 2.82 11.14 10.03
CA LEU A 356 4.29 11.16 9.87
C LEU A 356 4.96 10.08 10.74
N SER A 357 4.21 9.34 11.56
CA SER A 357 4.74 8.41 12.56
C SER A 357 4.32 6.96 12.33
N GLY A 358 3.32 6.73 11.50
CA GLY A 358 2.69 5.43 11.26
C GLY A 358 1.87 4.94 12.45
N ASP A 359 1.51 5.83 13.39
CA ASP A 359 0.80 5.45 14.62
C ASP A 359 -0.73 5.35 14.42
N GLY A 360 -1.23 5.75 13.25
CA GLY A 360 -2.65 5.75 12.92
C GLY A 360 -3.39 6.97 13.46
N ARG A 361 -2.69 8.08 13.73
CA ARG A 361 -3.26 9.41 13.96
C ARG A 361 -2.54 10.44 13.11
N SER A 362 -3.22 11.56 12.87
CA SER A 362 -2.61 12.68 12.17
C SER A 362 -1.55 13.33 13.05
N ASP A 363 -0.43 13.70 12.44
CA ASP A 363 0.64 14.48 13.03
C ASP A 363 0.65 15.91 12.46
N PHE A 364 1.46 16.79 13.06
CA PHE A 364 1.60 18.17 12.62
C PHE A 364 3.05 18.49 12.26
N ALA A 365 3.26 18.89 11.01
CA ALA A 365 4.59 19.14 10.45
C ALA A 365 4.91 20.64 10.40
N VAL A 366 6.13 21.00 10.82
CA VAL A 366 6.60 22.38 10.83
C VAL A 366 8.00 22.47 10.22
N TRP A 367 8.13 23.30 9.18
CA TRP A 367 9.41 23.82 8.74
C TRP A 367 9.89 24.89 9.73
N TYR A 368 11.10 24.78 10.25
CA TYR A 368 11.64 25.74 11.22
C TYR A 368 12.98 26.32 10.75
N ASP A 369 12.99 27.63 10.50
CA ASP A 369 14.19 28.41 10.16
C ASP A 369 14.94 28.81 11.44
N ASN A 370 16.04 28.13 11.74
CA ASN A 370 16.83 28.38 12.94
C ASN A 370 17.71 29.62 12.78
N ALA A 371 17.94 30.33 13.89
CA ALA A 371 18.74 31.56 13.90
C ALA A 371 20.22 31.35 13.51
N ASP A 372 20.71 30.12 13.49
CA ASP A 372 22.06 29.75 13.06
C ASP A 372 22.15 29.42 11.56
N GLY A 373 21.10 29.70 10.79
CA GLY A 373 21.02 29.49 9.34
C GLY A 373 20.62 28.07 8.95
N ARG A 374 20.39 27.15 9.89
CA ARG A 374 19.89 25.81 9.58
C ARG A 374 18.37 25.79 9.51
N ASP A 375 17.83 24.97 8.64
CA ASP A 375 16.39 24.71 8.55
C ASP A 375 16.11 23.28 9.00
N GLY A 376 14.95 23.06 9.61
CA GLY A 376 14.52 21.73 10.02
C GLY A 376 13.07 21.44 9.70
N ILE A 377 12.74 20.16 9.60
CA ILE A 377 11.36 19.70 9.62
C ILE A 377 11.15 19.04 10.99
N HIS A 378 10.22 19.60 11.76
CA HIS A 378 9.81 19.09 13.06
C HIS A 378 8.41 18.50 12.98
N ARG A 379 8.19 17.44 13.76
CA ARG A 379 6.91 16.73 13.84
C ARG A 379 6.37 16.81 15.26
N PHE A 380 5.12 17.21 15.40
CA PHE A 380 4.37 17.07 16.63
C PHE A 380 3.43 15.87 16.50
N THR A 381 3.65 14.85 17.31
CA THR A 381 2.71 13.74 17.46
C THR A 381 1.67 14.05 18.52
N THR A 382 0.60 13.26 18.56
CA THR A 382 -0.50 13.45 19.52
C THR A 382 -0.66 12.26 20.47
N ALA A 383 -1.11 12.56 21.69
CA ALA A 383 -1.67 11.55 22.58
C ALA A 383 -3.08 11.14 22.12
N ALA A 384 -3.63 10.08 22.70
CA ALA A 384 -4.95 9.56 22.33
C ALA A 384 -6.12 10.52 22.57
N ASP A 385 -5.92 11.60 23.33
CA ASP A 385 -6.92 12.67 23.53
C ASP A 385 -6.75 13.85 22.56
N GLY A 386 -5.86 13.71 21.57
CA GLY A 386 -5.55 14.75 20.59
C GLY A 386 -4.55 15.80 21.07
N THR A 387 -4.01 15.70 22.29
CA THR A 387 -3.04 16.70 22.77
C THR A 387 -1.67 16.52 22.13
N PHE A 388 -1.17 17.59 21.51
CA PHE A 388 0.17 17.61 20.91
C PHE A 388 1.28 17.43 21.95
N GLN A 389 2.25 16.60 21.61
CA GLN A 389 3.41 16.25 22.43
C GLN A 389 4.64 17.10 22.08
N THR A 390 5.75 16.86 22.78
CA THR A 390 7.02 17.54 22.48
C THR A 390 7.46 17.23 21.05
N PRO A 391 7.87 18.24 20.25
CA PRO A 391 8.23 18.00 18.86
C PRO A 391 9.50 17.16 18.74
N GLY A 392 9.46 16.20 17.82
CA GLY A 392 10.64 15.49 17.35
C GLY A 392 11.38 16.28 16.26
N ASN A 393 12.68 16.03 16.12
CA ASN A 393 13.48 16.54 15.01
C ASN A 393 13.46 15.51 13.87
N GLY A 394 12.78 15.82 12.77
CA GLY A 394 12.68 14.92 11.61
C GLY A 394 13.84 15.10 10.64
N TYR A 395 14.17 16.35 10.32
CA TYR A 395 15.26 16.74 9.41
C TYR A 395 15.95 18.00 9.92
N MET A 396 17.25 18.13 9.65
CA MET A 396 18.04 19.34 9.87
C MET A 396 19.04 19.52 8.72
N SER A 397 19.04 20.69 8.09
CA SER A 397 19.98 21.03 7.02
C SER A 397 21.33 21.51 7.55
N THR A 398 22.31 21.57 6.66
CA THR A 398 23.49 22.43 6.86
C THR A 398 23.07 23.90 6.79
N ALA A 399 23.82 24.79 7.45
CA ALA A 399 23.50 26.21 7.45
C ALA A 399 23.45 26.78 6.01
N ASP A 400 22.50 27.69 5.78
CA ASP A 400 22.26 28.42 4.54
C ASP A 400 21.94 27.53 3.32
N THR A 401 21.50 26.29 3.55
CA THR A 401 21.07 25.38 2.48
C THR A 401 19.74 25.79 1.88
N TRP A 402 18.81 26.20 2.75
CA TRP A 402 17.45 26.55 2.38
C TRP A 402 17.14 27.98 2.81
N ASN A 403 16.16 28.56 2.14
CA ASN A 403 15.50 29.76 2.59
C ASN A 403 14.00 29.52 2.50
N ALA A 404 13.32 29.49 3.65
CA ALA A 404 11.89 29.21 3.73
C ALA A 404 11.04 30.15 2.85
N ALA A 405 11.47 31.41 2.64
CA ALA A 405 10.75 32.36 1.79
C ALA A 405 10.78 31.98 0.29
N ASN A 406 11.71 31.11 -0.11
CA ASN A 406 11.85 30.62 -1.48
C ASN A 406 11.26 29.21 -1.66
N ALA A 407 10.59 28.66 -0.64
CA ALA A 407 10.00 27.34 -0.67
C ALA A 407 8.47 27.41 -0.51
N LYS A 408 7.74 26.58 -1.25
CA LYS A 408 6.35 26.23 -0.95
C LYS A 408 6.31 24.73 -0.69
N THR A 409 6.03 24.35 0.54
CA THR A 409 6.10 22.97 1.02
C THR A 409 4.72 22.40 1.28
N VAL A 410 4.55 21.12 0.95
CA VAL A 410 3.31 20.35 1.16
C VAL A 410 3.63 18.97 1.71
N THR A 411 2.65 18.37 2.38
CA THR A 411 2.70 16.99 2.87
C THR A 411 1.95 16.04 1.93
N GLY A 412 2.36 14.78 1.88
CA GLY A 412 1.61 13.71 1.20
C GLY A 412 2.39 12.39 1.19
N ASP A 413 1.72 11.26 1.02
CA ASP A 413 2.39 9.95 0.86
C ASP A 413 2.83 9.75 -0.60
N TYR A 414 4.01 10.25 -0.97
CA TYR A 414 4.45 10.28 -2.37
C TYR A 414 5.03 8.95 -2.84
N ASN A 415 5.49 8.09 -1.93
CA ASN A 415 6.07 6.79 -2.27
C ASN A 415 5.09 5.62 -2.02
N GLY A 416 3.94 5.90 -1.41
CA GLY A 416 2.90 4.94 -1.10
C GLY A 416 3.29 4.01 0.02
N ASP A 417 4.04 4.44 1.03
CA ASP A 417 4.40 3.67 2.23
C ASP A 417 3.47 3.92 3.42
N GLY A 418 2.55 4.85 3.26
CA GLY A 418 1.56 5.31 4.22
C GLY A 418 2.13 6.15 5.35
N LEU A 419 3.36 6.66 5.21
CA LEU A 419 3.86 7.79 5.96
C LEU A 419 3.74 9.06 5.12
N ALA A 420 3.35 10.16 5.76
CA ALA A 420 3.34 11.45 5.07
C ALA A 420 4.76 11.97 4.87
N ASP A 421 5.17 12.05 3.60
CA ASP A 421 6.39 12.68 3.14
C ASP A 421 6.21 14.21 3.06
N VAL A 422 7.30 14.92 2.73
CA VAL A 422 7.28 16.35 2.42
C VAL A 422 7.84 16.59 1.03
N ALA A 423 7.16 17.41 0.23
CA ALA A 423 7.67 17.92 -1.03
C ALA A 423 7.66 19.45 -1.02
N GLY A 424 8.60 20.06 -1.73
CA GLY A 424 8.67 21.51 -1.83
C GLY A 424 9.16 21.99 -3.18
N VAL A 425 8.44 22.93 -3.78
CA VAL A 425 8.97 23.71 -4.91
C VAL A 425 9.85 24.82 -4.36
N TYR A 426 11.10 24.86 -4.83
CA TYR A 426 12.13 25.81 -4.40
C TYR A 426 12.54 26.72 -5.55
N GLY A 427 12.53 28.03 -5.31
CA GLY A 427 13.00 29.06 -6.23
C GLY A 427 14.45 29.47 -5.99
N TYR A 428 15.26 29.43 -7.05
CA TYR A 428 16.65 29.89 -7.02
C TYR A 428 16.78 31.33 -7.50
N SER A 429 17.87 31.99 -7.12
CA SER A 429 18.13 33.41 -7.45
C SER A 429 18.30 33.67 -8.95
N ASP A 430 18.61 32.65 -9.74
CA ASP A 430 18.69 32.71 -11.21
C ASP A 430 17.32 32.53 -11.89
N GLY A 431 16.24 32.39 -11.11
CA GLY A 431 14.89 32.17 -11.58
C GLY A 431 14.57 30.70 -11.87
N ALA A 432 15.51 29.76 -11.71
CA ALA A 432 15.23 28.35 -11.83
C ALA A 432 14.31 27.88 -10.69
N LEU A 433 13.43 26.92 -11.00
CA LEU A 433 12.58 26.27 -10.01
C LEU A 433 12.88 24.76 -9.99
N ALA A 434 12.82 24.15 -8.82
CA ALA A 434 12.93 22.69 -8.69
C ALA A 434 12.02 22.16 -7.59
N ILE A 435 11.57 20.91 -7.75
CA ILE A 435 10.86 20.18 -6.70
C ILE A 435 11.84 19.28 -5.97
N TRP A 436 11.82 19.35 -4.64
CA TRP A 436 12.57 18.47 -3.74
C TRP A 436 11.62 17.61 -2.91
N THR A 437 12.03 16.38 -2.63
CA THR A 437 11.27 15.43 -1.80
C THR A 437 12.10 15.01 -0.58
N TRP A 438 11.45 14.98 0.59
CA TRP A 438 11.92 14.42 1.84
C TRP A 438 11.04 13.22 2.19
N LEU A 439 11.57 12.00 2.00
CA LEU A 439 10.84 10.79 2.34
C LEU A 439 10.84 10.54 3.84
N ALA A 440 9.67 10.33 4.44
CA ALA A 440 9.52 9.95 5.82
C ALA A 440 10.09 8.55 6.07
N LYS A 441 10.39 8.26 7.33
CA LYS A 441 10.86 6.95 7.79
C LYS A 441 10.08 6.55 9.03
N ALA A 442 9.97 5.24 9.23
CA ALA A 442 9.31 4.66 10.40
C ALA A 442 9.94 5.06 11.76
N ASP A 443 11.16 5.60 11.79
CA ASP A 443 11.79 6.13 13.01
C ASP A 443 11.40 7.60 13.32
N GLY A 444 10.55 8.21 12.49
CA GLY A 444 10.11 9.60 12.59
C GLY A 444 11.09 10.63 12.07
N THR A 445 12.14 10.20 11.36
CA THR A 445 13.07 11.08 10.63
C THR A 445 12.80 11.08 9.13
N TYR A 446 13.44 11.98 8.39
CA TYR A 446 13.41 11.98 6.93
C TYR A 446 14.70 11.40 6.33
N ALA A 447 14.60 10.85 5.12
CA ALA A 447 15.74 10.55 4.28
C ALA A 447 16.46 11.83 3.83
N THR A 448 17.69 11.68 3.33
CA THR A 448 18.38 12.79 2.67
C THR A 448 17.51 13.28 1.51
N PRO A 449 17.16 14.58 1.45
CA PRO A 449 16.30 15.07 0.38
C PRO A 449 16.99 14.97 -0.97
N PHE A 450 16.20 14.71 -2.00
CA PHE A 450 16.68 14.64 -3.37
C PHE A 450 15.86 15.54 -4.28
N ARG A 451 16.52 16.03 -5.34
CA ARG A 451 15.87 16.84 -6.36
C ARG A 451 15.12 15.92 -7.31
N THR A 452 13.83 16.17 -7.46
CA THR A 452 12.91 15.30 -8.17
C THR A 452 12.63 15.77 -9.59
N ALA A 453 12.35 17.07 -9.76
CA ALA A 453 12.05 17.66 -11.07
C ALA A 453 12.61 19.08 -11.16
N ASN A 454 12.95 19.50 -12.38
CA ASN A 454 13.18 20.91 -12.68
C ASN A 454 11.90 21.48 -13.30
N VAL A 455 11.52 22.67 -12.87
CA VAL A 455 10.33 23.37 -13.35
C VAL A 455 10.80 24.56 -14.18
N SER A 456 10.43 24.57 -15.47
CA SER A 456 10.87 25.57 -16.44
C SER A 456 9.69 26.38 -16.97
N GLY A 457 9.91 27.67 -17.24
CA GLY A 457 8.89 28.55 -17.81
C GLY A 457 7.85 29.08 -16.81
N TRP A 458 8.02 28.78 -15.52
CA TRP A 458 7.16 29.27 -14.44
C TRP A 458 7.90 30.25 -13.53
N THR A 459 7.17 31.21 -12.99
CA THR A 459 7.64 32.15 -11.97
C THR A 459 7.12 31.73 -10.59
N PHE A 460 8.01 31.63 -9.60
CA PHE A 460 7.69 31.16 -8.24
C PHE A 460 6.46 31.84 -7.60
N THR A 461 6.35 33.16 -7.75
CA THR A 461 5.28 33.96 -7.15
C THR A 461 3.91 33.77 -7.81
N ARG A 462 3.85 33.22 -9.03
CA ARG A 462 2.61 33.00 -9.80
C ARG A 462 2.09 31.56 -9.71
N LEU A 463 2.72 30.75 -8.86
CA LEU A 463 2.44 29.33 -8.70
C LEU A 463 1.76 29.07 -7.36
N SER A 464 0.57 28.48 -7.35
CA SER A 464 0.03 27.80 -6.17
C SER A 464 0.40 26.32 -6.24
N PHE A 465 0.75 25.73 -5.10
CA PHE A 465 1.29 24.38 -4.99
C PHE A 465 0.49 23.62 -3.93
N PHE A 466 0.00 22.42 -4.23
CA PHE A 466 -0.80 21.61 -3.33
C PHE A 466 -0.60 20.12 -3.61
N SER A 467 -1.09 19.26 -2.74
CA SER A 467 -0.96 17.79 -2.85
C SER A 467 -2.27 17.05 -2.62
N GLY A 468 -2.32 15.83 -3.14
CA GLY A 468 -3.43 14.88 -2.99
C GLY A 468 -3.33 13.77 -4.04
N ASP A 469 -3.94 12.62 -3.80
CA ASP A 469 -3.98 11.47 -4.74
C ASP A 469 -4.96 11.77 -5.88
N PHE A 470 -4.50 12.44 -6.95
CA PHE A 470 -5.38 12.96 -7.99
C PHE A 470 -5.76 11.89 -9.03
N ASP A 471 -5.00 10.80 -9.16
CA ASP A 471 -5.28 9.74 -10.14
C ASP A 471 -5.83 8.43 -9.51
N GLY A 472 -5.80 8.32 -8.19
CA GLY A 472 -6.39 7.21 -7.42
C GLY A 472 -5.49 5.97 -7.34
N ASP A 473 -4.20 6.13 -7.67
CA ASP A 473 -3.22 5.05 -7.62
C ASP A 473 -2.79 4.67 -6.19
N GLY A 474 -3.17 5.51 -5.21
CA GLY A 474 -2.90 5.30 -3.79
C GLY A 474 -1.69 6.06 -3.27
N ARG A 475 -1.02 6.87 -4.10
CA ARG A 475 0.02 7.81 -3.71
C ARG A 475 -0.48 9.24 -3.89
N ASP A 476 -0.08 10.13 -3.00
CA ASP A 476 -0.36 11.54 -3.20
C ASP A 476 0.46 12.08 -4.38
N ASP A 477 -0.13 12.98 -5.15
CA ASP A 477 0.48 13.69 -6.26
C ASP A 477 0.72 15.17 -5.89
N ILE A 478 1.29 15.92 -6.83
CA ILE A 478 1.43 17.37 -6.72
C ILE A 478 0.57 18.07 -7.76
N GLY A 479 -0.26 18.98 -7.29
CA GLY A 479 -1.03 19.90 -8.11
C GLY A 479 -0.40 21.30 -8.14
N ALA A 480 -0.47 21.94 -9.30
CA ALA A 480 0.09 23.27 -9.53
C ALA A 480 -0.91 24.12 -10.32
N TRP A 481 -1.37 25.20 -9.69
CA TRP A 481 -2.18 26.22 -10.36
C TRP A 481 -1.28 27.38 -10.74
N TYR A 482 -1.09 27.59 -12.04
CA TYR A 482 -0.20 28.63 -12.56
C TYR A 482 -0.99 29.73 -13.26
N ASP A 483 -0.92 30.93 -12.71
CA ASP A 483 -1.46 32.16 -13.30
C ASP A 483 -0.45 32.73 -14.30
N TYR A 484 -0.78 32.81 -15.58
CA TYR A 484 0.11 33.41 -16.59
C TYR A 484 -0.02 34.94 -16.64
N ALA A 485 1.08 35.64 -16.94
CA ALA A 485 1.08 37.10 -17.06
C ALA A 485 0.07 37.66 -18.09
N ALA A 486 -0.39 36.83 -19.03
CA ALA A 486 -1.44 37.15 -19.98
C ALA A 486 -2.87 37.07 -19.39
N GLY A 487 -3.02 36.70 -18.13
CA GLY A 487 -4.27 36.65 -17.36
C GLY A 487 -5.06 35.35 -17.45
N HIS A 488 -4.57 34.33 -18.17
CA HIS A 488 -5.17 32.99 -18.16
C HIS A 488 -4.45 32.10 -17.15
N ASP A 489 -5.15 31.11 -16.62
CA ASP A 489 -4.64 30.20 -15.62
C ASP A 489 -4.60 28.77 -16.18
N ARG A 490 -3.69 27.96 -15.66
CA ARG A 490 -3.62 26.54 -16.03
C ARG A 490 -3.33 25.67 -14.82
N LEU A 491 -4.05 24.56 -14.76
CA LEU A 491 -3.89 23.54 -13.73
C LEU A 491 -3.03 22.39 -14.26
N PHE A 492 -2.02 22.04 -13.47
CA PHE A 492 -1.06 20.99 -13.76
C PHE A 492 -1.01 19.97 -12.64
N THR A 493 -0.69 18.73 -13.00
CA THR A 493 -0.48 17.61 -12.08
C THR A 493 0.85 16.97 -12.37
N PHE A 494 1.70 16.82 -11.36
CA PHE A 494 2.90 16.01 -11.38
C PHE A 494 2.59 14.70 -10.66
N ARG A 495 2.51 13.61 -11.42
CA ARG A 495 2.20 12.30 -10.83
C ARG A 495 3.39 11.71 -10.11
N SER A 496 3.13 11.15 -8.94
CA SER A 496 4.12 10.49 -8.11
C SER A 496 4.63 9.19 -8.75
N ALA A 497 5.86 8.81 -8.38
CA ALA A 497 6.48 7.55 -8.75
C ALA A 497 6.80 6.76 -7.48
N GLU A 498 6.98 5.44 -7.59
CA GLU A 498 7.24 4.54 -6.45
C GLU A 498 8.44 4.94 -5.57
N ASN A 499 9.38 5.75 -6.09
CA ASN A 499 10.52 6.26 -5.33
C ASN A 499 10.23 7.59 -4.58
N GLY A 500 8.98 8.06 -4.55
CA GLY A 500 8.58 9.39 -4.06
C GLY A 500 8.97 10.55 -4.97
N GLY A 501 9.46 10.23 -6.16
CA GLY A 501 9.72 11.20 -7.20
C GLY A 501 8.44 11.60 -7.94
N PHE A 502 8.56 12.52 -8.90
CA PHE A 502 7.45 13.06 -9.68
C PHE A 502 7.82 13.04 -11.15
N THR A 503 6.83 12.70 -11.98
CA THR A 503 6.92 12.72 -13.43
C THR A 503 6.80 14.15 -13.98
N ALA A 504 7.03 14.33 -15.29
CA ALA A 504 6.81 15.62 -15.94
C ALA A 504 5.32 16.01 -15.84
N PRO A 505 4.99 17.29 -15.60
CA PRO A 505 3.62 17.68 -15.34
C PRO A 505 2.75 17.57 -16.59
N THR A 506 1.55 17.02 -16.42
CA THR A 506 0.47 17.12 -17.38
C THR A 506 -0.47 18.25 -16.99
N SER A 507 -1.24 18.79 -17.93
CA SER A 507 -2.23 19.82 -17.62
C SER A 507 -3.64 19.36 -18.00
N SER A 508 -4.63 19.72 -17.21
CA SER A 508 -6.01 19.29 -17.43
C SER A 508 -6.97 20.43 -17.73
N LEU A 509 -6.77 21.61 -17.14
CA LEU A 509 -7.71 22.73 -17.21
C LEU A 509 -6.98 24.02 -17.59
N THR A 510 -7.55 24.76 -18.53
CA THR A 510 -7.18 26.15 -18.84
C THR A 510 -8.36 27.04 -18.53
N ILE A 511 -8.13 28.10 -17.76
CA ILE A 511 -9.14 29.11 -17.48
C ILE A 511 -8.75 30.37 -18.23
N GLU A 512 -9.58 30.74 -19.21
CA GLU A 512 -9.31 31.88 -20.08
C GLU A 512 -9.34 33.20 -19.33
N ALA A 513 -8.58 34.17 -19.84
CA ALA A 513 -8.39 35.46 -19.19
C ALA A 513 -9.70 36.18 -18.88
N GLY A 514 -9.79 36.75 -17.68
CA GLY A 514 -10.96 37.48 -17.18
C GLY A 514 -12.03 36.61 -16.52
N ASN A 515 -11.90 35.27 -16.56
CA ASN A 515 -12.85 34.37 -15.87
C ASN A 515 -12.42 34.02 -14.43
N TRP A 516 -11.14 34.19 -14.12
CA TRP A 516 -10.57 33.88 -12.80
C TRP A 516 -9.46 34.86 -12.42
N THR A 517 -9.25 35.04 -11.13
CA THR A 517 -8.12 35.76 -10.58
C THR A 517 -7.57 34.92 -9.43
N ALA A 518 -6.40 34.32 -9.63
CA ALA A 518 -5.82 33.36 -8.68
C ALA A 518 -5.71 33.93 -7.27
N ASP A 519 -5.33 35.20 -7.14
CA ASP A 519 -5.23 35.88 -5.85
C ASP A 519 -6.56 35.88 -5.07
N LEU A 520 -7.72 35.90 -5.72
CA LEU A 520 -9.01 35.94 -5.02
C LEU A 520 -9.43 34.57 -4.46
N ALA A 521 -8.70 33.51 -4.79
CA ALA A 521 -9.00 32.15 -4.36
C ALA A 521 -8.08 31.68 -3.23
N LYS A 522 -8.67 30.99 -2.25
CA LYS A 522 -7.94 30.08 -1.35
C LYS A 522 -8.32 28.65 -1.72
N LEU A 523 -7.33 27.78 -1.87
CA LEU A 523 -7.51 26.41 -2.36
C LEU A 523 -7.45 25.40 -1.21
N ALA A 524 -8.09 24.25 -1.39
CA ALA A 524 -7.93 23.10 -0.50
C ALA A 524 -8.22 21.79 -1.26
N THR A 525 -7.52 20.71 -0.88
CA THR A 525 -7.63 19.40 -1.54
C THR A 525 -8.18 18.34 -0.60
N GLY A 526 -9.03 17.48 -1.16
CA GLY A 526 -9.64 16.36 -0.44
C GLY A 526 -10.64 15.60 -1.31
N ASP A 527 -10.91 14.34 -0.99
CA ASP A 527 -11.85 13.46 -1.68
C ASP A 527 -13.29 13.84 -1.33
N TYR A 528 -13.83 14.87 -1.99
CA TYR A 528 -15.16 15.41 -1.68
C TYR A 528 -16.27 14.47 -2.15
N ASN A 529 -16.03 13.59 -3.12
CA ASN A 529 -17.06 12.72 -3.70
C ASN A 529 -16.98 11.25 -3.24
N GLY A 530 -15.90 10.86 -2.56
CA GLY A 530 -15.67 9.52 -2.01
C GLY A 530 -15.22 8.48 -3.04
N ASP A 531 -14.68 8.90 -4.19
CA ASP A 531 -14.24 8.01 -5.28
C ASP A 531 -12.80 7.50 -5.12
N GLY A 532 -12.11 7.96 -4.06
CA GLY A 532 -10.73 7.62 -3.73
C GLY A 532 -9.69 8.53 -4.37
N ARG A 533 -10.10 9.55 -5.14
CA ARG A 533 -9.23 10.61 -5.63
C ARG A 533 -9.46 11.88 -4.83
N ASP A 534 -8.38 12.57 -4.48
CA ASP A 534 -8.50 13.92 -3.93
C ASP A 534 -8.99 14.88 -5.04
N ASP A 535 -9.93 15.75 -4.71
CA ASP A 535 -10.45 16.80 -5.57
C ASP A 535 -9.87 18.17 -5.16
N LEU A 536 -10.25 19.24 -5.87
CA LEU A 536 -9.86 20.61 -5.55
C LEU A 536 -11.09 21.49 -5.27
N ALA A 537 -11.07 22.20 -4.14
CA ALA A 537 -12.02 23.25 -3.81
C ALA A 537 -11.35 24.62 -3.85
N ALA A 538 -12.09 25.63 -4.30
CA ALA A 538 -11.66 27.02 -4.28
C ALA A 538 -12.69 27.90 -3.57
N PHE A 539 -12.29 28.49 -2.44
CA PHE A 539 -13.04 29.53 -1.75
C PHE A 539 -12.65 30.89 -2.31
N TYR A 540 -13.53 31.46 -3.12
CA TYR A 540 -13.28 32.66 -3.91
C TYR A 540 -13.99 33.88 -3.31
N THR A 541 -13.23 34.91 -2.92
CA THR A 541 -13.79 36.13 -2.32
C THR A 541 -13.57 37.34 -3.24
N TYR A 542 -14.64 38.03 -3.62
CA TYR A 542 -14.61 39.22 -4.45
C TYR A 542 -14.41 40.48 -3.61
N ASP A 543 -13.89 41.56 -4.21
CA ASP A 543 -13.75 42.88 -3.55
C ASP A 543 -15.08 43.45 -3.04
N SER A 544 -16.21 43.03 -3.63
CA SER A 544 -17.56 43.38 -3.17
C SER A 544 -17.94 42.73 -1.83
N GLY A 545 -17.14 41.80 -1.32
CA GLY A 545 -17.43 40.99 -0.15
C GLY A 545 -18.26 39.74 -0.44
N VAL A 546 -18.64 39.48 -1.69
CA VAL A 546 -19.28 38.22 -2.09
C VAL A 546 -18.26 37.09 -1.99
N ALA A 547 -18.66 35.92 -1.48
CA ALA A 547 -17.84 34.71 -1.52
C ALA A 547 -18.55 33.57 -2.26
N ARG A 548 -17.78 32.70 -2.91
CA ARG A 548 -18.26 31.52 -3.63
C ARG A 548 -17.36 30.32 -3.36
N ILE A 549 -17.92 29.12 -3.42
CA ILE A 549 -17.15 27.88 -3.47
C ILE A 549 -17.33 27.25 -4.86
N TRP A 550 -16.21 26.80 -5.40
CA TRP A 550 -16.12 26.03 -6.63
C TRP A 550 -15.44 24.70 -6.35
N SER A 551 -16.03 23.59 -6.80
CA SER A 551 -15.40 22.26 -6.76
C SER A 551 -14.92 21.85 -8.15
N PHE A 552 -13.73 21.28 -8.24
CA PHE A 552 -13.10 20.74 -9.44
C PHE A 552 -12.80 19.27 -9.19
N LEU A 553 -13.62 18.38 -9.75
CA LEU A 553 -13.47 16.94 -9.53
C LEU A 553 -12.29 16.38 -10.32
N ALA A 554 -11.50 15.52 -9.70
CA ALA A 554 -10.38 14.82 -10.31
C ALA A 554 -10.84 13.62 -11.17
N ASN A 555 -10.08 13.35 -12.22
CA ASN A 555 -10.28 12.25 -13.16
C ASN A 555 -9.16 11.22 -12.98
N ALA A 556 -9.41 9.97 -13.40
CA ALA A 556 -8.46 8.86 -13.30
C ALA A 556 -7.12 9.06 -14.04
N ASP A 557 -6.96 10.12 -14.84
CA ASP A 557 -5.68 10.49 -15.46
C ASP A 557 -4.87 11.51 -14.64
N GLY A 558 -5.34 11.87 -13.45
CA GLY A 558 -4.78 12.91 -12.58
C GLY A 558 -5.20 14.33 -12.94
N GLY A 559 -6.05 14.51 -13.94
CA GLY A 559 -6.54 15.80 -14.38
C GLY A 559 -7.86 16.21 -13.74
N PHE A 560 -8.16 17.51 -13.69
CA PHE A 560 -9.39 18.05 -13.12
C PHE A 560 -10.40 18.52 -14.17
N ASN A 561 -11.68 18.33 -13.85
CA ASN A 561 -12.80 18.88 -14.60
C ASN A 561 -12.97 20.40 -14.40
N SER A 562 -13.77 21.03 -15.26
CA SER A 562 -14.16 22.42 -15.08
C SER A 562 -14.90 22.64 -13.76
N GLY A 563 -14.57 23.73 -13.07
CA GLY A 563 -15.13 24.04 -11.76
C GLY A 563 -16.64 24.27 -11.78
N VAL A 564 -17.32 23.71 -10.79
CA VAL A 564 -18.77 23.88 -10.56
C VAL A 564 -18.99 24.77 -9.34
N LYS A 565 -19.67 25.91 -9.52
CA LYS A 565 -20.10 26.75 -8.40
C LYS A 565 -21.19 26.02 -7.61
N ASN A 566 -20.95 25.75 -6.33
CA ASN A 566 -21.90 25.02 -5.49
C ASN A 566 -22.32 25.75 -4.22
N TRP A 567 -21.72 26.91 -3.91
CA TRP A 567 -22.18 27.78 -2.82
C TRP A 567 -21.89 29.26 -3.09
N GLU A 568 -22.69 30.16 -2.50
CA GLU A 568 -22.51 31.60 -2.57
C GLU A 568 -23.01 32.29 -1.29
N ALA A 569 -22.23 33.24 -0.77
CA ALA A 569 -22.67 34.22 0.22
C ALA A 569 -22.57 35.63 -0.35
N PRO A 570 -23.65 36.42 -0.33
CA PRO A 570 -23.65 37.78 -0.90
C PRO A 570 -22.88 38.79 -0.04
N SER A 571 -22.55 38.46 1.22
CA SER A 571 -21.80 39.33 2.13
C SER A 571 -21.02 38.47 3.13
N TRP A 572 -19.86 38.00 2.69
CA TRP A 572 -18.90 37.24 3.50
C TRP A 572 -17.84 38.16 4.13
N GLY A 573 -17.35 39.16 3.39
CA GLY A 573 -16.32 40.09 3.84
C GLY A 573 -15.05 40.02 3.01
N VAL A 574 -13.93 40.50 3.57
CA VAL A 574 -12.65 40.56 2.85
C VAL A 574 -11.88 39.23 2.92
N ARG A 575 -11.16 38.91 1.85
CA ARG A 575 -10.42 37.65 1.67
C ARG A 575 -9.48 37.34 2.84
N ASP A 576 -8.71 38.32 3.29
CA ASP A 576 -7.62 38.12 4.28
C ASP A 576 -8.12 37.70 5.68
N ARG A 577 -9.44 37.73 5.90
CA ARG A 577 -10.06 37.19 7.12
C ARG A 577 -10.36 35.70 7.07
N THR A 578 -10.16 35.07 5.91
CA THR A 578 -10.54 33.68 5.67
C THR A 578 -9.33 32.83 5.31
N THR A 579 -9.19 31.69 6.00
CA THR A 579 -8.29 30.59 5.56
C THR A 579 -9.07 29.29 5.55
N VAL A 580 -8.77 28.41 4.59
CA VAL A 580 -9.55 27.19 4.35
C VAL A 580 -8.70 25.93 4.44
N TYR A 581 -9.33 24.84 4.84
CA TYR A 581 -8.75 23.52 5.05
C TYR A 581 -9.77 22.46 4.65
N SER A 582 -9.30 21.26 4.32
CA SER A 582 -10.17 20.12 4.02
C SER A 582 -9.85 18.93 4.88
N GLY A 583 -10.86 18.10 5.10
CA GLY A 583 -10.82 16.89 5.90
C GLY A 583 -12.22 16.33 6.16
N ASP A 584 -12.33 15.08 6.57
CA ASP A 584 -13.62 14.44 6.93
C ASP A 584 -14.04 14.91 8.34
N PHE A 585 -14.71 16.06 8.41
CA PHE A 585 -15.04 16.70 9.69
C PHE A 585 -16.33 16.14 10.31
N ASP A 586 -17.16 15.42 9.55
CA ASP A 586 -18.41 14.84 10.04
C ASP A 586 -18.40 13.32 10.22
N GLY A 587 -17.37 12.64 9.70
CA GLY A 587 -17.11 11.22 9.84
C GLY A 587 -17.89 10.35 8.85
N ASP A 588 -18.37 10.94 7.75
CA ASP A 588 -19.09 10.22 6.71
C ASP A 588 -18.17 9.61 5.63
N GLY A 589 -16.88 9.93 5.71
CA GLY A 589 -15.84 9.38 4.87
C GLY A 589 -15.62 10.10 3.55
N ARG A 590 -16.28 11.24 3.33
CA ARG A 590 -15.90 12.22 2.31
C ARG A 590 -15.22 13.38 3.00
N ASP A 591 -14.25 13.97 2.33
CA ASP A 591 -13.69 15.22 2.83
C ASP A 591 -14.73 16.34 2.72
N ASP A 592 -14.65 17.28 3.64
CA ASP A 592 -15.44 18.50 3.71
C ASP A 592 -14.53 19.72 3.55
N LEU A 593 -15.11 20.91 3.43
CA LEU A 593 -14.36 22.17 3.47
C LEU A 593 -14.65 22.93 4.77
N VAL A 594 -13.60 23.40 5.43
CA VAL A 594 -13.67 24.27 6.60
C VAL A 594 -12.99 25.60 6.34
N ALA A 595 -13.60 26.68 6.80
CA ALA A 595 -13.00 28.01 6.85
C ALA A 595 -12.88 28.51 8.29
N TRP A 596 -11.68 28.97 8.65
CA TRP A 596 -11.48 29.86 9.79
C TRP A 596 -11.73 31.30 9.36
N TYR A 597 -12.59 32.01 10.08
CA TYR A 597 -12.97 33.39 9.79
C TYR A 597 -12.71 34.33 10.98
N ASP A 598 -11.89 35.36 10.76
CA ASP A 598 -11.56 36.42 11.74
C ASP A 598 -12.55 37.60 11.61
N TYR A 599 -13.44 37.77 12.59
CA TYR A 599 -14.46 38.83 12.56
C TYR A 599 -13.88 40.18 12.99
N SER A 600 -14.47 41.28 12.50
CA SER A 600 -14.04 42.65 12.85
C SER A 600 -14.18 42.99 14.32
N ASP A 601 -15.02 42.27 15.06
CA ASP A 601 -15.17 42.45 16.51
C ASP A 601 -14.09 41.71 17.31
N GLY A 602 -13.15 41.03 16.63
CA GLY A 602 -12.06 40.26 17.20
C GLY A 602 -12.45 38.84 17.60
N SER A 603 -13.70 38.41 17.38
CA SER A 603 -14.10 37.00 17.53
C SER A 603 -13.67 36.17 16.32
N ASP A 604 -13.45 34.88 16.51
CA ASP A 604 -13.17 33.95 15.41
C ASP A 604 -14.32 32.96 15.23
N GLY A 605 -14.62 32.58 13.99
CA GLY A 605 -15.60 31.55 13.66
C GLY A 605 -15.02 30.44 12.81
N VAL A 606 -15.55 29.23 13.01
CA VAL A 606 -15.26 28.07 12.16
C VAL A 606 -16.53 27.71 11.39
N HIS A 607 -16.43 27.71 10.07
CA HIS A 607 -17.51 27.44 9.14
C HIS A 607 -17.20 26.19 8.33
N THR A 608 -18.17 25.29 8.21
CA THR A 608 -18.00 24.00 7.52
C THR A 608 -18.99 23.90 6.37
N TRP A 609 -18.56 23.34 5.24
CA TRP A 609 -19.42 22.96 4.13
C TRP A 609 -19.28 21.47 3.92
N LEU A 610 -20.37 20.73 4.18
CA LEU A 610 -20.38 19.29 4.04
C LEU A 610 -20.50 18.89 2.57
N ALA A 611 -19.69 17.94 2.14
CA ALA A 611 -19.73 17.43 0.78
C ALA A 611 -20.87 16.43 0.58
N ASP A 612 -21.63 16.58 -0.51
CA ASP A 612 -22.59 15.57 -0.93
C ASP A 612 -21.93 14.43 -1.73
N THR A 613 -22.71 13.43 -2.14
CA THR A 613 -22.20 12.28 -2.92
C THR A 613 -21.70 12.66 -4.32
N GLY A 614 -21.90 13.89 -4.77
CA GLY A 614 -21.37 14.44 -6.01
C GLY A 614 -20.15 15.33 -5.82
N GLY A 615 -19.64 15.47 -4.59
CA GLY A 615 -18.52 16.35 -4.25
C GLY A 615 -18.89 17.84 -4.17
N LEU A 616 -20.18 18.16 -4.02
CA LEU A 616 -20.63 19.55 -3.94
C LEU A 616 -20.72 20.04 -2.49
N LEU A 617 -20.03 21.14 -2.21
CA LEU A 617 -19.88 21.75 -0.88
C LEU A 617 -20.97 22.79 -0.60
N SER A 618 -22.24 22.37 -0.63
CA SER A 618 -23.40 23.29 -0.56
C SER A 618 -24.01 23.44 0.84
N THR A 619 -23.77 22.48 1.75
CA THR A 619 -24.40 22.44 3.08
C THR A 619 -23.54 23.18 4.11
N HIS A 620 -23.85 24.45 4.35
CA HIS A 620 -23.10 25.31 5.29
C HIS A 620 -23.54 25.14 6.75
N LYS A 621 -22.56 25.06 7.65
CA LYS A 621 -22.71 25.07 9.11
C LYS A 621 -21.73 26.06 9.73
N ALA A 622 -22.10 26.62 10.88
CA ALA A 622 -21.24 27.50 11.66
C ALA A 622 -21.13 26.97 13.09
N SER A 623 -19.89 26.88 13.58
CA SER A 623 -19.61 26.51 14.96
C SER A 623 -19.85 27.70 15.90
N THR A 624 -19.90 27.43 17.21
CA THR A 624 -19.91 28.50 18.20
C THR A 624 -18.64 29.34 18.06
N ARG A 625 -18.79 30.67 18.01
CA ARG A 625 -17.64 31.57 17.86
C ARG A 625 -16.71 31.51 19.06
N VAL A 626 -15.42 31.58 18.80
CA VAL A 626 -14.42 31.88 19.83
C VAL A 626 -14.53 33.36 20.16
N ALA A 627 -14.77 33.67 21.44
CA ALA A 627 -14.96 35.03 21.89
C ALA A 627 -13.72 35.91 21.66
N ALA A 628 -13.95 37.20 21.45
CA ALA A 628 -12.88 38.15 21.17
C ALA A 628 -11.81 38.19 22.28
N GLY A 629 -10.55 38.23 21.87
CA GLY A 629 -9.39 38.25 22.77
C GLY A 629 -8.91 36.86 23.24
N ASN A 630 -9.64 35.79 22.93
CA ASN A 630 -9.18 34.43 23.27
C ASN A 630 -8.17 33.89 22.26
N LEU A 631 -8.38 34.17 20.97
CA LEU A 631 -7.47 33.83 19.89
C LEU A 631 -7.24 35.05 18.99
N THR A 632 -6.21 34.98 18.16
CA THR A 632 -5.86 36.01 17.18
C THR A 632 -5.30 35.31 15.96
N ARG A 633 -5.98 35.43 14.81
CA ARG A 633 -5.63 34.70 13.59
C ARG A 633 -4.19 34.91 13.13
N ALA A 634 -3.65 36.13 13.25
CA ALA A 634 -2.26 36.44 12.89
C ALA A 634 -1.21 35.71 13.75
N SER A 635 -1.61 35.20 14.91
CA SER A 635 -0.77 34.40 15.82
C SER A 635 -1.00 32.90 15.66
N MET A 636 -1.72 32.45 14.63
CA MET A 636 -2.07 31.06 14.38
C MET A 636 -1.47 30.55 13.07
N LYS A 637 -1.04 29.29 13.08
CA LYS A 637 -0.78 28.49 11.88
C LYS A 637 -1.50 27.16 12.06
N ILE A 638 -2.42 26.83 11.17
CA ILE A 638 -3.41 25.75 11.34
C ILE A 638 -3.13 24.67 10.29
N ALA A 639 -3.43 23.42 10.62
CA ALA A 639 -3.55 22.31 9.67
C ALA A 639 -4.71 21.41 10.12
N ALA A 640 -5.32 20.70 9.15
CA ALA A 640 -6.34 19.70 9.41
C ALA A 640 -5.75 18.29 9.56
N GLY A 641 -6.39 17.48 10.39
CA GLY A 641 -6.11 16.05 10.55
C GLY A 641 -6.80 15.46 11.77
N ASP A 642 -7.11 14.16 11.76
CA ASP A 642 -7.61 13.40 12.91
C ASP A 642 -6.52 13.25 14.00
N TYR A 643 -6.40 14.27 14.84
CA TYR A 643 -5.39 14.35 15.89
C TYR A 643 -5.72 13.46 17.09
N ASN A 644 -7.01 13.22 17.35
CA ASN A 644 -7.47 12.42 18.49
C ASN A 644 -7.73 10.93 18.13
N GLY A 645 -7.76 10.59 16.85
CA GLY A 645 -7.93 9.24 16.34
C GLY A 645 -9.37 8.73 16.43
N ASP A 646 -10.37 9.60 16.33
CA ASP A 646 -11.79 9.20 16.38
C ASP A 646 -12.45 9.02 15.01
N GLY A 647 -11.66 9.11 13.95
CA GLY A 647 -12.09 8.95 12.56
C GLY A 647 -12.71 10.21 11.96
N ARG A 648 -12.62 11.37 12.64
CA ARG A 648 -12.93 12.67 12.05
C ARG A 648 -11.71 13.55 12.10
N ASP A 649 -11.51 14.32 11.04
CA ASP A 649 -10.46 15.33 11.03
C ASP A 649 -10.78 16.44 12.05
N ASP A 650 -9.74 17.01 12.64
CA ASP A 650 -9.76 18.09 13.61
C ASP A 650 -8.98 19.30 13.07
N LEU A 651 -9.00 20.43 13.79
CA LEU A 651 -8.06 21.53 13.53
C LEU A 651 -6.95 21.55 14.58
N GLY A 652 -5.71 21.35 14.15
CA GLY A 652 -4.50 21.51 14.96
C GLY A 652 -3.86 22.85 14.64
N PHE A 653 -3.35 23.56 15.63
CA PHE A 653 -2.68 24.83 15.37
C PHE A 653 -1.56 25.20 16.34
N LEU A 654 -0.49 25.75 15.75
CA LEU A 654 0.60 26.42 16.45
C LEU A 654 0.19 27.85 16.74
N TYR A 655 0.34 28.27 18.00
CA TYR A 655 -0.06 29.60 18.48
C TYR A 655 1.10 30.35 19.13
N GLY A 656 1.40 31.55 18.62
CA GLY A 656 2.34 32.49 19.24
C GLY A 656 1.68 33.32 20.33
N ARG A 657 2.18 33.25 21.57
CA ARG A 657 1.65 34.01 22.70
C ARG A 657 2.35 35.35 22.85
N GLY A 658 1.66 36.32 23.47
CA GLY A 658 2.20 37.66 23.71
C GLY A 658 3.41 37.71 24.64
N ASP A 659 3.67 36.63 25.40
CA ASP A 659 4.87 36.45 26.23
C ASP A 659 6.09 35.89 25.47
N GLY A 660 5.94 35.67 24.15
CA GLY A 660 6.96 35.09 23.28
C GLY A 660 7.01 33.56 23.27
N SER A 661 6.21 32.89 24.10
CA SER A 661 6.11 31.43 24.06
C SER A 661 5.23 30.96 22.89
N VAL A 662 5.44 29.71 22.47
CA VAL A 662 4.65 29.04 21.45
C VAL A 662 3.89 27.88 22.09
N ARG A 663 2.65 27.64 21.66
CA ARG A 663 1.81 26.53 22.15
C ARG A 663 1.05 25.86 21.02
N MET A 664 0.90 24.55 21.10
CA MET A 664 0.02 23.76 20.22
C MET A 664 -1.37 23.59 20.84
N TRP A 665 -2.39 23.63 19.98
CA TRP A 665 -3.78 23.43 20.35
C TRP A 665 -4.47 22.51 19.35
N THR A 666 -5.48 21.79 19.84
CA THR A 666 -6.36 20.94 19.03
C THR A 666 -7.79 21.37 19.26
N MET A 667 -8.53 21.63 18.19
CA MET A 667 -9.97 21.91 18.21
C MET A 667 -10.69 20.73 17.56
N PRO A 668 -11.31 19.84 18.35
CA PRO A 668 -11.89 18.63 17.82
C PRO A 668 -13.18 18.90 17.06
N SER A 669 -13.42 18.12 16.00
CA SER A 669 -14.70 18.11 15.30
C SER A 669 -15.72 17.26 16.07
N LEU A 670 -16.96 17.75 16.05
CA LEU A 670 -18.13 17.11 16.64
C LEU A 670 -18.91 16.40 15.54
N ALA A 671 -19.66 15.37 15.92
CA ALA A 671 -20.56 14.67 15.01
C ALA A 671 -21.45 15.67 14.23
N GLY A 672 -21.43 15.56 12.90
CA GLY A 672 -22.12 16.47 12.00
C GLY A 672 -21.33 17.71 11.55
N GLY A 673 -20.01 17.75 11.77
CA GLY A 673 -19.10 18.71 11.12
C GLY A 673 -19.06 20.11 11.72
N THR A 674 -19.34 20.25 13.02
CA THR A 674 -19.09 21.50 13.77
C THR A 674 -17.98 21.30 14.77
N PHE A 675 -17.42 22.36 15.34
CA PHE A 675 -16.24 22.27 16.20
C PHE A 675 -16.54 22.56 17.67
N GLY A 676 -15.85 21.83 18.54
CA GLY A 676 -15.92 21.97 19.99
C GLY A 676 -14.96 23.02 20.56
N ALA A 677 -14.75 22.96 21.88
CA ALA A 677 -13.73 23.76 22.55
C ALA A 677 -12.33 23.25 22.21
N TYR A 678 -11.37 24.17 22.08
CA TYR A 678 -9.98 23.80 21.81
C TYR A 678 -9.21 23.47 23.10
N THR A 679 -8.33 22.48 23.02
CA THR A 679 -7.57 21.92 24.14
C THR A 679 -6.08 22.09 23.91
N GLY A 680 -5.34 22.49 24.95
CA GLY A 680 -3.93 22.88 24.81
C GLY A 680 -2.97 21.74 25.08
N GLY A 681 -2.11 21.45 24.12
CA GLY A 681 -1.01 20.49 24.25
C GLY A 681 0.31 21.16 24.63
N TRP A 682 1.38 20.74 23.96
CA TRP A 682 2.75 21.20 24.16
C TRP A 682 2.89 22.73 24.13
N SER A 683 3.80 23.25 24.95
CA SER A 683 4.25 24.64 24.90
C SER A 683 5.76 24.75 25.10
N GLY A 684 6.40 25.72 24.44
CA GLY A 684 7.83 25.97 24.56
C GLY A 684 8.20 27.44 24.45
N THR A 685 9.28 27.82 25.13
CA THR A 685 9.86 29.19 25.10
C THR A 685 11.09 29.30 24.20
N THR A 686 11.63 28.18 23.72
CA THR A 686 12.78 28.12 22.81
C THR A 686 12.38 28.23 21.34
N TRP A 687 11.08 28.20 21.06
CA TRP A 687 10.51 28.32 19.72
C TRP A 687 10.06 29.75 19.47
N THR A 688 10.34 30.25 18.27
CA THR A 688 9.88 31.56 17.81
C THR A 688 8.80 31.36 16.75
N PHE A 689 7.59 31.85 17.01
CA PHE A 689 6.45 31.68 16.11
C PHE A 689 6.72 32.12 14.66
N ALA A 690 7.43 33.25 14.47
CA ALA A 690 7.75 33.78 13.15
C ALA A 690 8.71 32.90 12.33
N ARG A 691 9.45 32.00 12.99
CA ARG A 691 10.40 31.06 12.35
C ARG A 691 9.78 29.73 11.95
N ALA A 692 8.54 29.47 12.38
CA ALA A 692 7.80 28.26 12.05
C ALA A 692 6.95 28.47 10.78
N GLY A 693 7.01 27.56 9.83
CA GLY A 693 6.08 27.43 8.70
C GLY A 693 5.37 26.09 8.80
N VAL A 694 4.04 26.08 8.78
CA VAL A 694 3.29 24.82 8.79
C VAL A 694 3.36 24.18 7.41
N ILE A 695 3.53 22.86 7.39
CA ILE A 695 3.51 22.07 6.16
C ILE A 695 2.18 21.31 6.16
N GLU A 696 1.36 21.59 5.16
CA GLU A 696 0.03 20.99 4.97
C GLU A 696 -0.22 20.80 3.46
N ARG A 697 -1.34 20.18 3.07
CA ARG A 697 -1.64 19.88 1.66
C ARG A 697 -1.80 21.12 0.77
N TYR A 698 -2.02 22.31 1.34
CA TYR A 698 -1.96 23.60 0.65
C TYR A 698 -1.39 24.69 1.58
N PRO A 699 -0.21 25.26 1.30
CA PRO A 699 0.38 26.31 2.12
C PRO A 699 -0.44 27.61 1.95
N SER A 700 -1.14 28.00 3.01
CA SER A 700 -2.12 29.11 3.04
C SER A 700 -1.56 30.53 3.05
#